data_AF-A0A847PZV0-F1
#
_entry.id   AF-A0A847PZV0-F1
#
_cell.length_a   1.000
_cell.length_b   1.000
_cell.length_c   1.000
_cell.angle_alpha   90.00
_cell.angle_beta   90.00
_cell.angle_gamma   90.00
#
_symmetry.space_group_name_H-M   'P 1'
#
loop_
_entity.id
_entity.type
_entity.pdbx_description
1 polymer ?
#
loop_
_entity_poly.entity_id
_entity_poly.type
_entity_poly.pdbx_seq_one_letter_code
_entity_poly.pdbx_strand_id
1 'polypeptide(L)'
;MALDPVSKIRIVTHSSDRDRILSLLEASGSVHLAGPPSGLEDWLRPVAADTTRLSESIEDLDGVISFLRDYAVKPGLGAKLARVPHGYDLPGLEALASDGDLVWKAGRAWRVAMVMSERQGEARELAAEASFLESWRGLPVRFEELGTFGCVTACAGTAPLDALDDLKAAEARLPLLSVQVLEGPADVLRLLAAWHTSIQEEARQALSECGFSVQEFGARRGTPAELLRSVGLRLKALEIRHARLEKEAVSLARDLPRLEALRDAAGLILERSIGAGSGLESDRLFVIECWVRDRDLEHVAEILSGAGAVHLEKTAPAEGEIPPAALTESPLVNPYLMLTDMFGRPAPGDPDPTPLMAPFYAFFFGICIGDAGYGIVVALAAWIAGRIAARKGGRNRLLEMIFHGGLAAILVGSLLGGWFGMDRSRLPSFLLGLSRPLDSLVPGGGPFALSRQFLYTTMALGIVQLLTGIVVNFDKRWRAGERLTAILEQGGWVLSLVGLFPWLFNHYLLGGVLYDTKGPLDGIFLLLLLAGAVLIFVMGGREARGFGRFGLGAMAAYGIVNLLADALSYSRLFALSLSGGIIASVVNQIATMLPGTDIPVVGLFISIHVIVLGHLFNILMSLLGGYIHTARLQFVEFFGKFYEGTGSPFVPFRYDPQFVRVVRRKTPKGETS
;
A
#
# COMPACT_ATOMS: atom_id res chain seq x y z
N MET A 1 16.92 4.43 -19.40
CA MET A 1 15.67 3.64 -19.51
C MET A 1 15.04 4.07 -20.81
N ALA A 2 14.59 3.13 -21.64
CA ALA A 2 14.03 3.43 -22.96
C ALA A 2 12.64 2.81 -23.05
N LEU A 3 11.71 3.54 -23.68
CA LEU A 3 10.48 2.96 -24.20
C LEU A 3 10.88 1.95 -25.28
N ASP A 4 10.55 0.70 -25.05
CA ASP A 4 10.72 -0.31 -26.07
C ASP A 4 9.57 -0.19 -27.05
N PRO A 5 9.84 -0.15 -28.37
CA PRO A 5 8.77 -0.21 -29.35
C PRO A 5 8.03 -1.55 -29.21
N VAL A 6 6.70 -1.47 -29.31
CA VAL A 6 5.80 -2.61 -29.22
C VAL A 6 5.07 -2.79 -30.53
N SER A 7 4.98 -4.04 -30.98
CA SER A 7 4.22 -4.46 -32.15
C SER A 7 2.97 -5.21 -31.71
N LYS A 8 1.84 -4.94 -32.36
CA LYS A 8 0.62 -5.74 -32.22
C LYS A 8 0.72 -6.97 -33.12
N ILE A 9 0.49 -8.14 -32.56
CA ILE A 9 0.49 -9.41 -33.27
C ILE A 9 -0.87 -10.11 -33.09
N ARG A 10 -1.30 -10.78 -34.15
CA ARG A 10 -2.45 -11.66 -34.15
C ARG A 10 -1.95 -13.09 -34.31
N ILE A 11 -2.39 -13.95 -33.39
CA ILE A 11 -2.04 -15.37 -33.38
C ILE A 11 -3.31 -16.14 -33.73
N VAL A 12 -3.23 -16.96 -34.78
CA VAL A 12 -4.30 -17.86 -35.22
C VAL A 12 -3.81 -19.31 -35.07
N THR A 13 -4.59 -20.13 -34.37
CA THR A 13 -4.27 -21.54 -34.12
C THR A 13 -5.53 -22.40 -34.15
N HIS A 14 -5.35 -23.72 -34.10
CA HIS A 14 -6.46 -24.66 -33.99
C HIS A 14 -6.99 -24.69 -32.56
N SER A 15 -8.31 -24.82 -32.37
CA SER A 15 -8.94 -24.78 -31.02
C SER A 15 -8.38 -25.84 -30.06
N SER A 16 -7.90 -26.99 -30.57
CA SER A 16 -7.27 -28.03 -29.74
C SER A 16 -5.93 -27.62 -29.12
N ASP A 17 -5.21 -26.68 -29.73
CA ASP A 17 -3.88 -26.24 -29.29
C ASP A 17 -3.93 -24.98 -28.42
N ARG A 18 -5.14 -24.43 -28.17
CA ARG A 18 -5.37 -23.20 -27.40
C ARG A 18 -4.60 -23.17 -26.08
N ASP A 19 -4.83 -24.16 -25.21
CA ASP A 19 -4.27 -24.17 -23.86
C ASP A 19 -2.74 -24.31 -23.89
N ARG A 20 -2.22 -25.05 -24.87
CA ARG A 20 -0.79 -25.19 -25.11
C ARG A 20 -0.16 -23.87 -25.54
N ILE A 21 -0.79 -23.14 -26.47
CA ILE A 21 -0.29 -21.83 -26.92
C ILE A 21 -0.33 -20.81 -25.79
N LEU A 22 -1.42 -20.74 -25.02
CA LEU A 22 -1.52 -19.85 -23.86
C LEU A 22 -0.43 -20.17 -22.82
N SER A 23 -0.15 -21.45 -22.57
CA SER A 23 0.93 -21.85 -21.65
C SER A 23 2.32 -21.37 -22.12
N LEU A 24 2.57 -21.39 -23.42
CA LEU A 24 3.84 -20.95 -24.01
C LEU A 24 3.98 -19.43 -23.99
N LEU A 25 2.89 -18.71 -24.32
CA LEU A 25 2.84 -17.25 -24.22
C LEU A 25 3.08 -16.80 -22.77
N GLU A 26 2.43 -17.46 -21.81
CA GLU A 26 2.62 -17.18 -20.38
C GLU A 26 4.05 -17.49 -19.91
N ALA A 27 4.62 -18.62 -20.36
CA ALA A 27 5.99 -19.01 -20.05
C ALA A 27 7.01 -17.99 -20.55
N SER A 28 6.77 -17.40 -21.73
CA SER A 28 7.60 -16.34 -22.29
C SER A 28 7.57 -15.06 -21.44
N GLY A 29 6.44 -14.78 -20.76
CA GLY A 29 6.23 -13.59 -19.93
C GLY A 29 6.51 -12.26 -20.63
N SER A 30 6.45 -12.24 -21.97
CA SER A 30 6.89 -11.11 -22.82
C SER A 30 5.76 -10.54 -23.67
N VAL A 31 4.54 -11.01 -23.43
CA VAL A 31 3.34 -10.73 -24.23
C VAL A 31 2.32 -10.04 -23.36
N HIS A 32 1.66 -8.99 -23.83
CA HIS A 32 0.53 -8.33 -23.17
C HIS A 32 -0.73 -8.63 -23.98
N LEU A 33 -1.75 -9.25 -23.38
CA LEU A 33 -2.98 -9.58 -24.10
C LEU A 33 -3.74 -8.31 -24.45
N ALA A 34 -4.16 -8.19 -25.71
CA ALA A 34 -5.09 -7.16 -26.12
C ALA A 34 -6.54 -7.61 -25.83
N GLY A 35 -7.50 -6.70 -25.98
CA GLY A 35 -8.92 -7.08 -25.98
C GLY A 35 -9.28 -8.02 -27.14
N PRO A 36 -10.53 -8.52 -27.18
CA PRO A 36 -10.97 -9.39 -28.25
C PRO A 36 -10.76 -8.73 -29.63
N PRO A 37 -10.26 -9.47 -30.64
CA PRO A 37 -10.01 -8.92 -31.97
C PRO A 37 -11.28 -8.32 -32.57
N SER A 38 -11.22 -7.04 -32.94
CA SER A 38 -12.32 -6.32 -33.56
C SER A 38 -12.54 -6.74 -35.02
N GLY A 39 -13.80 -6.80 -35.45
CA GLY A 39 -14.18 -7.13 -36.82
C GLY A 39 -14.28 -8.63 -37.15
N LEU A 40 -14.06 -9.53 -36.18
CA LEU A 40 -14.21 -10.98 -36.33
C LEU A 40 -15.41 -11.56 -35.56
N GLU A 41 -16.18 -10.72 -34.88
CA GLU A 41 -17.33 -11.11 -34.02
C GLU A 41 -18.48 -11.77 -34.80
N ASP A 42 -18.59 -11.49 -36.10
CA ASP A 42 -19.60 -12.11 -36.96
C ASP A 42 -19.31 -13.61 -37.24
N TRP A 43 -18.05 -14.03 -37.10
CA TRP A 43 -17.58 -15.38 -37.48
C TRP A 43 -17.12 -16.21 -36.28
N LEU A 44 -16.65 -15.55 -35.22
CA LEU A 44 -16.06 -16.18 -34.04
C LEU A 44 -16.79 -15.73 -32.78
N ARG A 45 -16.91 -16.62 -31.79
CA ARG A 45 -17.58 -16.34 -30.52
C ARG A 45 -16.55 -16.09 -29.41
N PRO A 46 -16.84 -15.25 -28.41
CA PRO A 46 -16.01 -15.13 -27.23
C PRO A 46 -15.86 -16.47 -26.52
N VAL A 47 -14.66 -16.78 -26.03
CA VAL A 47 -14.41 -18.01 -25.25
C VAL A 47 -15.15 -17.92 -23.92
N ALA A 48 -16.03 -18.88 -23.64
CA ALA A 48 -16.66 -19.03 -22.35
C ALA A 48 -15.69 -19.74 -21.38
N ALA A 49 -14.99 -18.97 -20.57
CA ALA A 49 -14.12 -19.51 -19.51
C ALA A 49 -14.91 -19.69 -18.20
N ASP A 50 -14.86 -20.89 -17.60
CA ASP A 50 -15.45 -21.17 -16.28
C ASP A 50 -14.53 -20.64 -15.16
N THR A 51 -14.47 -19.31 -15.04
CA THR A 51 -13.61 -18.62 -14.07
C THR A 51 -14.17 -18.67 -12.65
N THR A 52 -15.51 -18.74 -12.51
CA THR A 52 -16.20 -18.71 -11.21
C THR A 52 -15.80 -19.87 -10.30
N ARG A 53 -15.81 -21.10 -10.82
CA ARG A 53 -15.43 -22.29 -10.02
C ARG A 53 -13.97 -22.25 -9.55
N LEU A 54 -13.09 -21.74 -10.41
CA LEU A 54 -11.67 -21.58 -10.08
C LEU A 54 -11.47 -20.49 -9.01
N SER A 55 -12.20 -19.38 -9.10
CA SER A 55 -12.14 -18.34 -8.06
C SER A 55 -12.65 -18.83 -6.71
N GLU A 56 -13.77 -19.57 -6.68
CA GLU A 56 -14.30 -20.18 -5.45
C GLU A 56 -13.28 -21.17 -4.84
N SER A 57 -12.66 -22.01 -5.69
CA SER A 57 -11.64 -22.96 -5.25
C SER A 57 -10.40 -22.27 -4.65
N ILE A 58 -9.99 -21.12 -5.21
CA ILE A 58 -8.87 -20.33 -4.66
C ILE A 58 -9.24 -19.72 -3.31
N GLU A 59 -10.46 -19.20 -3.16
CA GLU A 59 -10.94 -18.64 -1.89
C GLU A 59 -11.02 -19.72 -0.80
N ASP A 60 -11.54 -20.90 -1.13
CA ASP A 60 -11.56 -22.06 -0.24
C ASP A 60 -10.14 -22.47 0.18
N LEU A 61 -9.19 -22.50 -0.75
CA LEU A 61 -7.79 -22.81 -0.47
C LEU A 61 -7.13 -21.74 0.41
N ASP A 62 -7.40 -20.46 0.17
CA ASP A 62 -6.89 -19.36 1.00
C ASP A 62 -7.45 -19.45 2.43
N GLY A 63 -8.73 -19.79 2.57
CA GLY A 63 -9.36 -20.12 3.84
C GLY A 63 -8.68 -21.30 4.56
N VAL A 64 -8.45 -22.40 3.86
CA VAL A 64 -7.74 -23.59 4.39
C VAL A 64 -6.31 -23.26 4.81
N ILE A 65 -5.56 -22.53 3.99
CA ILE A 65 -4.18 -22.14 4.29
C ILE A 65 -4.13 -21.27 5.53
N SER A 66 -5.06 -20.30 5.66
CA SER A 66 -5.15 -19.44 6.84
C SER A 66 -5.43 -20.25 8.11
N PHE A 67 -6.37 -21.19 8.06
CA PHE A 67 -6.71 -22.10 9.15
C PHE A 67 -5.53 -23.00 9.55
N LEU A 68 -4.88 -23.67 8.58
CA LEU A 68 -3.79 -24.60 8.85
C LEU A 68 -2.53 -23.90 9.37
N ARG A 69 -2.32 -22.61 9.09
CA ARG A 69 -1.18 -21.83 9.62
C ARG A 69 -1.17 -21.72 11.13
N ASP A 70 -2.33 -21.74 11.77
CA ASP A 70 -2.43 -21.70 13.24
C ASP A 70 -1.96 -23.02 13.88
N TYR A 71 -2.15 -24.14 13.18
CA TYR A 71 -1.74 -25.49 13.61
C TYR A 71 -0.38 -25.92 13.07
N ALA A 72 0.18 -25.17 12.12
CA ALA A 72 1.51 -25.42 11.61
C ALA A 72 2.58 -25.08 12.66
N VAL A 73 3.62 -25.92 12.74
CA VAL A 73 4.77 -25.65 13.60
C VAL A 73 5.42 -24.33 13.17
N LYS A 74 5.25 -23.28 13.97
CA LYS A 74 5.83 -21.97 13.69
C LYS A 74 7.36 -22.12 13.61
N PRO A 75 7.99 -21.83 12.46
CA PRO A 75 9.44 -21.85 12.38
C PRO A 75 10.01 -20.82 13.36
N GLY A 76 11.11 -21.16 14.04
CA GLY A 76 11.86 -20.21 14.87
C GLY A 76 12.29 -18.97 14.08
N LEU A 77 12.60 -17.87 14.77
CA LEU A 77 12.89 -16.56 14.16
C LEU A 77 13.94 -16.65 13.02
N GLY A 78 14.97 -17.49 13.19
CA GLY A 78 16.00 -17.75 12.17
C GLY A 78 15.50 -18.57 10.96
N ALA A 79 14.57 -19.50 11.15
CA ALA A 79 13.98 -20.29 10.07
C ALA A 79 12.94 -19.49 9.26
N LYS A 80 12.25 -18.52 9.87
CA LYS A 80 11.40 -17.55 9.14
C LYS A 80 12.21 -16.63 8.22
N LEU A 81 13.44 -16.28 8.62
CA LEU A 81 14.37 -15.50 7.79
C LEU A 81 15.04 -16.34 6.69
N ALA A 82 15.01 -17.67 6.80
CA ALA A 82 15.66 -18.62 5.88
C ALA A 82 14.70 -19.37 4.95
N ARG A 83 13.37 -19.26 5.09
CA ARG A 83 12.41 -19.85 4.15
C ARG A 83 12.53 -19.17 2.78
N VAL A 84 13.34 -19.78 1.91
CA VAL A 84 13.30 -19.52 0.48
C VAL A 84 12.08 -20.28 -0.06
N PRO A 85 11.17 -19.64 -0.80
CA PRO A 85 10.07 -20.33 -1.47
C PRO A 85 10.62 -21.50 -2.30
N HIS A 86 9.98 -22.66 -2.22
CA HIS A 86 10.37 -23.77 -3.09
C HIS A 86 10.17 -23.39 -4.55
N GLY A 87 11.16 -23.73 -5.38
CA GLY A 87 11.14 -23.44 -6.81
C GLY A 87 10.38 -24.52 -7.55
N TYR A 88 9.28 -24.17 -8.22
CA TYR A 88 8.60 -25.08 -9.14
C TYR A 88 8.79 -24.57 -10.57
N ASP A 89 8.89 -25.48 -11.54
CA ASP A 89 8.74 -25.16 -12.95
C ASP A 89 7.24 -25.05 -13.31
N LEU A 90 6.92 -24.39 -14.43
CA LEU A 90 5.53 -24.20 -14.85
C LEU A 90 4.77 -25.53 -15.05
N PRO A 91 5.35 -26.55 -15.73
CA PRO A 91 4.68 -27.84 -15.88
C PRO A 91 4.52 -28.59 -14.56
N GLY A 92 5.51 -28.52 -13.65
CA GLY A 92 5.42 -29.16 -12.34
C GLY A 92 4.40 -28.49 -11.42
N LEU A 93 4.19 -27.17 -11.55
CA LEU A 93 3.14 -26.46 -10.83
C LEU A 93 1.75 -26.88 -11.34
N GLU A 94 1.56 -26.95 -12.66
CA GLU A 94 0.31 -27.39 -13.28
C GLU A 94 -0.04 -28.85 -12.95
N ALA A 95 0.97 -29.72 -12.88
CA ALA A 95 0.79 -31.11 -12.47
C ALA A 95 0.18 -31.26 -11.06
N LEU A 96 0.41 -30.30 -10.15
CA LEU A 96 -0.17 -30.33 -8.81
C LEU A 96 -1.69 -30.13 -8.83
N ALA A 97 -2.22 -29.35 -9.78
CA ALA A 97 -3.67 -29.19 -9.92
C ALA A 97 -4.37 -30.49 -10.33
N SER A 98 -3.62 -31.41 -10.97
CA SER A 98 -4.10 -32.74 -11.36
C SER A 98 -3.82 -33.81 -10.30
N ASP A 99 -3.15 -33.47 -9.19
CA ASP A 99 -2.88 -34.40 -8.10
C ASP A 99 -4.13 -34.62 -7.25
N GLY A 100 -4.82 -35.73 -7.50
CA GLY A 100 -6.05 -36.09 -6.80
C GLY A 100 -5.89 -36.26 -5.28
N ASP A 101 -4.70 -36.64 -4.77
CA ASP A 101 -4.45 -36.75 -3.33
C ASP A 101 -4.41 -35.36 -2.68
N LEU A 102 -3.71 -34.41 -3.31
CA LEU A 102 -3.63 -33.04 -2.81
C LEU A 102 -4.97 -32.31 -2.84
N VAL A 103 -5.72 -32.46 -3.94
CA VAL A 103 -7.07 -31.86 -4.05
C VAL A 103 -8.01 -32.47 -3.01
N TRP A 104 -7.94 -33.80 -2.79
CA TRP A 104 -8.72 -34.45 -1.74
C TRP A 104 -8.33 -33.96 -0.34
N LYS A 105 -7.03 -33.81 -0.05
CA LYS A 105 -6.53 -33.26 1.22
C LYS A 105 -6.98 -31.83 1.46
N ALA A 106 -7.00 -31.00 0.42
CA ALA A 106 -7.52 -29.63 0.50
C ALA A 106 -9.00 -29.61 0.90
N GLY A 107 -9.84 -30.39 0.19
CA GLY A 107 -11.27 -30.51 0.52
C GLY A 107 -11.51 -31.13 1.91
N ARG A 108 -10.64 -32.05 2.35
CA ARG A 108 -10.67 -32.61 3.69
C ARG A 108 -10.33 -31.56 4.75
N ALA A 109 -9.30 -30.76 4.54
CA ALA A 109 -8.90 -29.69 5.43
C ALA A 109 -10.00 -28.62 5.57
N TRP A 110 -10.64 -28.24 4.46
CA TRP A 110 -11.80 -27.34 4.47
C TRP A 110 -12.95 -27.89 5.32
N ARG A 111 -13.28 -29.17 5.14
CA ARG A 111 -14.32 -29.83 5.94
C ARG A 111 -13.95 -29.86 7.43
N VAL A 112 -12.69 -30.13 7.76
CA VAL A 112 -12.21 -30.09 9.16
C VAL A 112 -12.37 -28.69 9.74
N ALA A 113 -11.96 -27.65 9.01
CA ALA A 113 -12.11 -26.26 9.44
C ALA A 113 -13.58 -25.89 9.69
N MET A 114 -14.48 -26.23 8.77
CA MET A 114 -15.93 -25.99 8.89
C MET A 114 -16.53 -26.71 10.10
N VAL A 115 -16.23 -28.00 10.27
CA VAL A 115 -16.75 -28.77 11.40
C VAL A 115 -16.17 -28.24 12.72
N MET A 116 -14.89 -27.88 12.78
CA MET A 116 -14.33 -27.30 14.00
C MET A 116 -15.01 -25.98 14.39
N SER A 117 -15.27 -25.11 13.42
CA SER A 117 -15.98 -23.84 13.64
C SER A 117 -17.40 -24.07 14.18
N GLU A 118 -18.16 -24.97 13.55
CA GLU A 118 -19.51 -25.36 14.00
C GLU A 118 -19.49 -25.87 15.46
N ARG A 119 -18.54 -26.77 15.78
CA ARG A 119 -18.42 -27.35 17.13
C ARG A 119 -17.97 -26.35 18.17
N GLN A 120 -17.13 -25.39 17.79
CA GLN A 120 -16.73 -24.31 18.68
C GLN A 120 -17.92 -23.39 18.98
N GLY A 121 -18.80 -23.15 17.99
CA GLY A 121 -20.09 -22.49 18.20
C GLY A 121 -20.97 -23.25 19.21
N GLU A 122 -21.21 -24.53 18.96
CA GLU A 122 -22.01 -25.40 19.85
C GLU A 122 -21.45 -25.44 21.29
N ALA A 123 -20.12 -25.52 21.43
CA ALA A 123 -19.46 -25.51 22.73
C ALA A 123 -19.61 -24.16 23.46
N ARG A 124 -19.58 -23.02 22.74
CA ARG A 124 -19.80 -21.69 23.34
C ARG A 124 -21.23 -21.52 23.83
N GLU A 125 -22.21 -21.99 23.06
CA GLU A 125 -23.63 -21.97 23.47
C GLU A 125 -23.85 -22.82 24.72
N LEU A 126 -23.34 -24.05 24.74
CA LEU A 126 -23.44 -24.94 25.90
C LEU A 126 -22.67 -24.41 27.11
N ALA A 127 -21.53 -23.74 26.92
CA ALA A 127 -20.80 -23.09 28.00
C ALA A 127 -21.56 -21.90 28.59
N ALA A 128 -22.23 -21.11 27.75
CA ALA A 128 -23.11 -20.04 28.19
C ALA A 128 -24.32 -20.60 28.97
N GLU A 129 -24.91 -21.70 28.49
CA GLU A 129 -25.97 -22.40 29.20
C GLU A 129 -25.49 -22.98 30.54
N ALA A 130 -24.30 -23.57 30.59
CA ALA A 130 -23.71 -24.06 31.83
C ALA A 130 -23.48 -22.92 32.83
N SER A 131 -22.94 -21.78 32.37
CA SER A 131 -22.75 -20.61 33.23
C SER A 131 -24.09 -20.06 33.74
N PHE A 132 -25.12 -20.05 32.91
CA PHE A 132 -26.47 -19.67 33.31
C PHE A 132 -27.01 -20.63 34.38
N LEU A 133 -26.94 -21.94 34.15
CA LEU A 133 -27.46 -22.93 35.08
C LEU A 133 -26.66 -22.97 36.40
N GLU A 134 -25.35 -22.75 36.37
CA GLU A 134 -24.51 -22.66 37.58
C GLU A 134 -24.95 -21.48 38.45
N SER A 135 -25.33 -20.38 37.80
CA SER A 135 -25.87 -19.20 38.45
C SER A 135 -27.21 -19.48 39.17
N TRP A 136 -27.96 -20.49 38.74
CA TRP A 136 -29.22 -20.93 39.34
C TRP A 136 -29.12 -22.27 40.07
N ARG A 137 -27.90 -22.72 40.41
CA ARG A 137 -27.66 -24.03 41.04
C ARG A 137 -28.36 -24.20 42.39
N GLY A 138 -28.57 -23.10 43.11
CA GLY A 138 -29.26 -23.07 44.39
C GLY A 138 -30.77 -23.24 44.32
N LEU A 139 -31.38 -23.25 43.12
CA LEU A 139 -32.83 -23.38 42.96
C LEU A 139 -33.30 -24.78 43.43
N PRO A 140 -34.16 -24.87 44.48
CA PRO A 140 -34.58 -26.14 45.05
C PRO A 140 -35.71 -26.83 44.27
N VAL A 141 -36.32 -26.12 43.31
CA VAL A 141 -37.48 -26.57 42.52
C VAL A 141 -37.09 -26.94 41.10
N ARG A 142 -37.88 -27.81 40.45
CA ARG A 142 -37.69 -28.16 39.04
C ARG A 142 -38.18 -27.00 38.16
N PHE A 143 -37.59 -26.82 36.97
CA PHE A 143 -38.04 -25.76 36.06
C PHE A 143 -39.51 -25.92 35.62
N GLU A 144 -40.02 -27.14 35.62
CA GLU A 144 -41.42 -27.46 35.35
C GLU A 144 -42.34 -26.95 36.46
N GLU A 145 -41.85 -26.86 37.69
CA GLU A 145 -42.57 -26.41 38.90
C GLU A 145 -42.60 -24.88 39.04
N LEU A 146 -41.93 -24.15 38.14
CA LEU A 146 -42.02 -22.70 38.03
C LEU A 146 -43.21 -22.34 37.14
N GLY A 147 -44.25 -21.76 37.74
CA GLY A 147 -45.52 -21.48 37.09
C GLY A 147 -46.67 -21.49 38.09
N THR A 148 -47.91 -21.53 37.58
CA THR A 148 -49.11 -21.61 38.41
C THR A 148 -49.51 -23.06 38.64
N PHE A 149 -49.47 -23.49 39.90
CA PHE A 149 -49.83 -24.81 40.39
C PHE A 149 -51.04 -24.73 41.30
N GLY A 150 -52.23 -25.02 40.76
CA GLY A 150 -53.48 -24.96 41.52
C GLY A 150 -53.72 -23.56 42.08
N CYS A 151 -53.52 -23.39 43.39
CA CYS A 151 -53.70 -22.12 44.09
C CYS A 151 -52.40 -21.37 44.40
N VAL A 152 -51.22 -21.86 43.98
CA VAL A 152 -49.92 -21.20 44.23
C VAL A 152 -49.23 -20.89 42.90
N THR A 153 -48.65 -19.70 42.77
CA THR A 153 -47.77 -19.34 41.64
C THR A 153 -46.37 -19.11 42.16
N ALA A 154 -45.38 -19.80 41.57
CA ALA A 154 -43.96 -19.67 41.90
C ALA A 154 -43.18 -19.11 40.70
N CYS A 155 -42.32 -18.12 40.94
CA CYS A 155 -41.41 -17.58 39.94
C CYS A 155 -40.02 -17.33 40.53
N ALA A 156 -38.99 -17.47 39.70
CA ALA A 156 -37.62 -17.14 40.06
C ALA A 156 -37.15 -15.92 39.25
N GLY A 157 -36.36 -15.05 39.87
CA GLY A 157 -35.97 -13.78 39.29
C GLY A 157 -34.83 -13.10 40.03
N THR A 158 -34.47 -11.91 39.59
CA THR A 158 -33.36 -11.13 40.14
C THR A 158 -33.84 -9.82 40.72
N ALA A 159 -33.21 -9.35 41.80
CA ALA A 159 -33.45 -8.04 42.40
C ALA A 159 -32.13 -7.38 42.84
N PRO A 160 -32.06 -6.04 42.93
CA PRO A 160 -30.90 -5.33 43.47
C PRO A 160 -30.60 -5.71 44.92
N LEU A 161 -29.33 -5.63 45.34
CA LEU A 161 -28.93 -5.95 46.72
C LEU A 161 -29.62 -5.07 47.77
N ASP A 162 -29.86 -3.80 47.43
CA ASP A 162 -30.52 -2.81 48.28
C ASP A 162 -31.99 -3.14 48.56
N ALA A 163 -32.61 -4.00 47.75
CA ALA A 163 -34.02 -4.36 47.88
C ALA A 163 -34.29 -5.45 48.94
N LEU A 164 -33.26 -5.99 49.61
CA LEU A 164 -33.43 -7.11 50.56
C LEU A 164 -34.36 -6.76 51.74
N ASP A 165 -34.22 -5.56 52.29
CA ASP A 165 -35.01 -5.13 53.45
C ASP A 165 -36.45 -4.80 53.05
N ASP A 166 -36.65 -4.23 51.86
CA ASP A 166 -37.98 -3.94 51.29
C ASP A 166 -38.74 -5.22 50.95
N LEU A 167 -38.05 -6.25 50.44
CA LEU A 167 -38.65 -7.55 50.13
C LEU A 167 -39.09 -8.29 51.40
N LYS A 168 -38.30 -8.22 52.48
CA LYS A 168 -38.70 -8.77 53.80
C LYS A 168 -39.88 -8.00 54.40
N ALA A 169 -39.94 -6.68 54.21
CA ALA A 169 -41.07 -5.87 54.62
C ALA A 169 -42.36 -6.20 53.82
N ALA A 170 -42.22 -6.50 52.52
CA ALA A 170 -43.32 -6.95 51.67
C ALA A 170 -43.86 -8.33 52.09
N GLU A 171 -42.97 -9.29 52.40
CA GLU A 171 -43.34 -10.61 52.96
C GLU A 171 -44.09 -10.47 54.29
N ALA A 172 -43.67 -9.56 55.17
CA ALA A 172 -44.36 -9.30 56.44
C ALA A 172 -45.76 -8.63 56.26
N ARG A 173 -45.95 -7.85 55.19
CA ARG A 173 -47.22 -7.19 54.87
C ARG A 173 -48.24 -8.17 54.25
N LEU A 174 -47.76 -9.14 53.48
CA LEU A 174 -48.58 -10.11 52.75
C LEU A 174 -48.34 -11.53 53.28
N PRO A 175 -49.15 -12.04 54.22
CA PRO A 175 -48.90 -13.34 54.88
C PRO A 175 -48.99 -14.56 53.94
N LEU A 176 -49.48 -14.37 52.70
CA LEU A 176 -49.60 -15.41 51.68
C LEU A 176 -48.53 -15.28 50.57
N LEU A 177 -47.55 -14.38 50.73
CA LEU A 177 -46.36 -14.23 49.89
C LEU A 177 -45.16 -14.82 50.66
N SER A 178 -44.31 -15.60 50.00
CA SER A 178 -43.03 -16.03 50.55
C SER A 178 -41.91 -15.79 49.54
N VAL A 179 -40.79 -15.24 50.02
CA VAL A 179 -39.62 -14.92 49.19
C VAL A 179 -38.38 -15.59 49.79
N GLN A 180 -37.80 -16.54 49.05
CA GLN A 180 -36.57 -17.21 49.43
C GLN A 180 -35.39 -16.63 48.65
N VAL A 181 -34.35 -16.17 49.36
CA VAL A 181 -33.10 -15.72 48.75
C VAL A 181 -32.24 -16.93 48.38
N LEU A 182 -31.91 -17.05 47.09
CA LEU A 182 -30.97 -18.01 46.54
C LEU A 182 -29.65 -17.24 46.35
N GLU A 183 -28.56 -17.68 46.98
CA GLU A 183 -27.28 -16.96 46.93
C GLU A 183 -26.89 -16.53 45.49
N GLY A 184 -26.38 -15.30 45.36
CA GLY A 184 -26.04 -14.65 44.08
C GLY A 184 -24.71 -13.90 44.13
N PRO A 185 -24.18 -13.45 42.97
CA PRO A 185 -22.98 -12.61 42.92
C PRO A 185 -23.20 -11.28 43.65
N ALA A 186 -22.12 -10.64 44.10
CA ALA A 186 -22.12 -9.55 45.09
C ALA A 186 -23.00 -8.31 44.79
N ASP A 187 -23.49 -8.15 43.56
CA ASP A 187 -24.28 -6.97 43.13
C ASP A 187 -25.78 -7.26 42.89
N VAL A 188 -26.20 -8.53 42.73
CA VAL A 188 -27.60 -8.89 42.37
C VAL A 188 -28.07 -10.11 43.15
N LEU A 189 -29.19 -9.96 43.87
CA LEU A 189 -29.85 -11.05 44.58
C LEU A 189 -30.68 -11.89 43.61
N ARG A 190 -30.58 -13.21 43.74
CA ARG A 190 -31.49 -14.14 43.06
C ARG A 190 -32.53 -14.62 44.05
N LEU A 191 -33.78 -14.61 43.65
CA LEU A 191 -34.90 -14.86 44.56
C LEU A 191 -35.87 -15.85 43.92
N LEU A 192 -36.45 -16.69 44.76
CA LEU A 192 -37.61 -17.51 44.45
C LEU A 192 -38.79 -16.93 45.22
N ALA A 193 -39.78 -16.39 44.51
CA ALA A 193 -41.00 -15.87 45.09
C ALA A 193 -42.17 -16.81 44.80
N ALA A 194 -42.97 -17.10 45.82
CA ALA A 194 -44.19 -17.89 45.71
C ALA A 194 -45.35 -17.18 46.40
N TRP A 195 -46.52 -17.12 45.74
CA TRP A 195 -47.72 -16.48 46.30
C TRP A 195 -48.99 -17.25 45.97
N HIS A 196 -50.04 -17.04 46.77
CA HIS A 196 -51.36 -17.60 46.53
C HIS A 196 -52.12 -16.85 45.42
N THR A 197 -52.92 -17.54 44.60
CA THR A 197 -53.64 -16.97 43.45
C THR A 197 -54.60 -15.84 43.82
N SER A 198 -55.10 -15.82 45.06
CA SER A 198 -55.99 -14.74 45.56
C SER A 198 -55.31 -13.39 45.72
N ILE A 199 -53.98 -13.34 45.87
CA ILE A 199 -53.20 -12.11 46.07
C ILE A 199 -52.27 -11.81 44.88
N GLN A 200 -52.56 -12.38 43.71
CA GLN A 200 -51.67 -12.35 42.55
C GLN A 200 -51.32 -10.94 42.06
N GLU A 201 -52.30 -10.03 41.98
CA GLU A 201 -52.06 -8.66 41.54
C GLU A 201 -51.27 -7.85 42.57
N GLU A 202 -51.64 -7.96 43.85
CA GLU A 202 -50.98 -7.27 44.97
C GLU A 202 -49.53 -7.75 45.16
N ALA A 203 -49.28 -9.06 45.04
CA ALA A 203 -47.95 -9.65 45.13
C ALA A 203 -47.04 -9.24 43.96
N ARG A 204 -47.56 -9.22 42.73
CA ARG A 204 -46.80 -8.78 41.55
C ARG A 204 -46.43 -7.31 41.63
N GLN A 205 -47.36 -6.47 42.09
CA GLN A 205 -47.11 -5.05 42.27
C GLN A 205 -46.03 -4.80 43.34
N ALA A 206 -46.14 -5.46 44.50
CA ALA A 206 -45.15 -5.34 45.57
C ALA A 206 -43.75 -5.81 45.14
N LEU A 207 -43.66 -6.94 44.41
CA LEU A 207 -42.38 -7.43 43.88
C LEU A 207 -41.79 -6.48 42.82
N SER A 208 -42.62 -5.92 41.94
CA SER A 208 -42.17 -4.97 40.91
C SER A 208 -41.69 -3.64 41.53
N GLU A 209 -42.33 -3.16 42.60
CA GLU A 209 -41.92 -1.96 43.34
C GLU A 209 -40.53 -2.13 44.00
N CYS A 210 -40.20 -3.36 44.42
CA CYS A 210 -38.87 -3.73 44.92
C CYS A 210 -37.83 -3.97 43.80
N GLY A 211 -38.18 -3.76 42.53
CA GLY A 211 -37.27 -3.96 41.39
C GLY A 211 -37.02 -5.42 41.02
N PHE A 212 -37.92 -6.35 41.40
CA PHE A 212 -37.80 -7.76 41.04
C PHE A 212 -38.14 -7.99 39.56
N SER A 213 -37.20 -8.57 38.81
CA SER A 213 -37.39 -9.00 37.43
C SER A 213 -37.51 -10.52 37.34
N VAL A 214 -38.61 -11.01 36.77
CA VAL A 214 -38.84 -12.44 36.57
C VAL A 214 -37.90 -12.94 35.48
N GLN A 215 -37.16 -14.02 35.77
CA GLN A 215 -36.30 -14.68 34.80
C GLN A 215 -37.11 -15.72 34.02
N GLU A 216 -37.11 -15.63 32.70
CA GLU A 216 -37.69 -16.69 31.86
C GLU A 216 -36.69 -17.84 31.68
N PHE A 217 -37.11 -19.05 32.07
CA PHE A 217 -36.29 -20.26 31.96
C PHE A 217 -36.56 -21.08 30.68
N GLY A 218 -37.44 -20.60 29.80
CA GLY A 218 -37.79 -21.26 28.54
C GLY A 218 -38.38 -22.67 28.72
N ALA A 219 -38.18 -23.56 27.74
CA ALA A 219 -38.71 -24.93 27.74
C ALA A 219 -37.80 -25.95 28.50
N ARG A 220 -37.01 -25.50 29.48
CA ARG A 220 -36.08 -26.37 30.23
C ARG A 220 -36.84 -27.30 31.18
N ARG A 221 -36.35 -28.53 31.34
CA ARG A 221 -36.99 -29.58 32.16
C ARG A 221 -35.98 -30.24 33.11
N GLY A 222 -36.41 -30.53 34.34
CA GLY A 222 -35.56 -31.10 35.38
C GLY A 222 -34.97 -30.06 36.35
N THR A 223 -34.01 -30.50 37.17
CA THR A 223 -33.30 -29.61 38.11
C THR A 223 -32.07 -28.96 37.46
N PRO A 224 -31.63 -27.78 37.94
CA PRO A 224 -30.40 -27.16 37.46
C PRO A 224 -29.18 -28.09 37.56
N ALA A 225 -29.07 -28.88 38.64
CA ALA A 225 -27.98 -29.81 38.86
C ALA A 225 -27.95 -30.97 37.83
N GLU A 226 -29.11 -31.52 37.46
CA GLU A 226 -29.21 -32.56 36.42
C GLU A 226 -28.88 -32.01 35.04
N LEU A 227 -29.38 -30.82 34.71
CA LEU A 227 -29.09 -30.16 33.45
C LEU A 227 -27.62 -29.77 33.34
N LEU A 228 -27.02 -29.21 34.40
CA LEU A 228 -25.58 -28.94 34.47
C LEU A 228 -24.74 -30.19 34.23
N ARG A 229 -25.14 -31.33 34.82
CA ARG A 229 -24.47 -32.60 34.58
C ARG A 229 -24.58 -33.03 33.12
N SER A 230 -25.75 -32.90 32.52
CA SER A 230 -25.98 -33.27 31.12
C SER A 230 -25.20 -32.39 30.13
N VAL A 231 -25.19 -31.08 30.36
CA VAL A 231 -24.44 -30.08 29.57
C VAL A 231 -22.95 -30.31 29.74
N GLY A 232 -22.47 -30.56 30.96
CA GLY A 232 -21.06 -30.88 31.24
C GLY A 232 -20.59 -32.15 30.54
N LEU A 233 -21.42 -33.20 30.45
CA LEU A 233 -21.11 -34.41 29.68
C LEU A 233 -21.03 -34.13 28.18
N ARG A 234 -21.93 -33.31 27.63
CA ARG A 234 -21.91 -32.90 26.22
C ARG A 234 -20.69 -32.05 25.89
N LEU A 235 -20.35 -31.09 26.74
CA LEU A 235 -19.13 -30.27 26.62
C LEU A 235 -17.88 -31.15 26.58
N LYS A 236 -17.72 -32.08 27.52
CA LYS A 236 -16.60 -33.05 27.51
C LYS A 236 -16.56 -33.89 26.23
N ALA A 237 -17.72 -34.33 25.74
CA ALA A 237 -17.78 -35.09 24.49
C ALA A 237 -17.37 -34.24 23.27
N LEU A 238 -17.75 -32.97 23.23
CA LEU A 238 -17.34 -32.01 22.20
C LEU A 238 -15.85 -31.71 22.28
N GLU A 239 -15.29 -31.52 23.48
CA GLU A 239 -13.85 -31.32 23.70
C GLU A 239 -13.02 -32.49 23.17
N ILE A 240 -13.43 -33.73 23.47
CA ILE A 240 -12.74 -34.94 22.97
C ILE A 240 -12.77 -34.99 21.44
N ARG A 241 -13.91 -34.65 20.83
CA ARG A 241 -14.05 -34.61 19.35
C ARG A 241 -13.21 -33.48 18.75
N HIS A 242 -13.20 -32.30 19.36
CA HIS A 242 -12.39 -31.16 18.93
C HIS A 242 -10.90 -31.52 18.97
N ALA A 243 -10.43 -32.14 20.06
CA ALA A 243 -9.04 -32.61 20.16
C ALA A 243 -8.67 -33.65 19.09
N ARG A 244 -9.64 -34.44 18.59
CA ARG A 244 -9.42 -35.36 17.48
C ARG A 244 -9.25 -34.61 16.15
N LEU A 245 -10.10 -33.62 15.89
CA LEU A 245 -10.03 -32.78 14.69
C LEU A 245 -8.76 -31.93 14.69
N GLU A 246 -8.33 -31.43 15.84
CA GLU A 246 -7.07 -30.70 15.99
C GLU A 246 -5.86 -31.57 15.62
N LYS A 247 -5.83 -32.84 16.07
CA LYS A 247 -4.77 -33.79 15.64
C LYS A 247 -4.78 -34.03 14.14
N GLU A 248 -5.98 -34.10 13.54
CA GLU A 248 -6.13 -34.22 12.09
C GLU A 248 -5.63 -32.96 11.36
N ALA A 249 -5.97 -31.77 11.85
CA ALA A 249 -5.49 -30.49 11.32
C ALA A 249 -3.96 -30.38 11.39
N VAL A 250 -3.33 -30.80 12.50
CA VAL A 250 -1.86 -30.85 12.63
C VAL A 250 -1.23 -31.81 11.61
N SER A 251 -1.90 -32.92 11.29
CA SER A 251 -1.41 -33.85 10.27
C SER A 251 -1.48 -33.25 8.86
N LEU A 252 -2.57 -32.55 8.55
CA LEU A 252 -2.77 -31.85 7.26
C LEU A 252 -1.86 -30.63 7.12
N ALA A 253 -1.55 -29.94 8.22
CA ALA A 253 -0.64 -28.80 8.25
C ALA A 253 0.81 -29.17 7.85
N ARG A 254 1.18 -30.46 7.84
CA ARG A 254 2.47 -30.93 7.31
C ARG A 254 2.59 -30.74 5.80
N ASP A 255 1.47 -30.90 5.09
CA ASP A 255 1.38 -30.72 3.63
C ASP A 255 1.11 -29.24 3.25
N LEU A 256 1.12 -28.32 4.21
CA LEU A 256 0.86 -26.88 3.98
C LEU A 256 1.68 -26.29 2.82
N PRO A 257 3.01 -26.55 2.67
CA PRO A 257 3.76 -26.01 1.53
C PRO A 257 3.28 -26.54 0.16
N ARG A 258 2.71 -27.75 0.11
CA ARG A 258 2.14 -28.32 -1.11
C ARG A 258 0.74 -27.78 -1.40
N LEU A 259 -0.05 -27.50 -0.36
CA LEU A 259 -1.34 -26.81 -0.49
C LEU A 259 -1.15 -25.35 -0.94
N GLU A 260 -0.14 -24.66 -0.41
CA GLU A 260 0.29 -23.33 -0.88
C GLU A 260 0.68 -23.37 -2.37
N ALA A 261 1.38 -24.41 -2.82
CA ALA A 261 1.70 -24.61 -4.24
C ALA A 261 0.45 -24.97 -5.09
N LEU A 262 -0.48 -25.77 -4.57
CA LEU A 262 -1.74 -26.08 -5.24
C LEU A 262 -2.59 -24.83 -5.47
N ARG A 263 -2.63 -23.92 -4.50
CA ARG A 263 -3.30 -22.62 -4.62
C ARG A 263 -2.68 -21.79 -5.75
N ASP A 264 -1.35 -21.71 -5.79
CA ASP A 264 -0.65 -21.01 -6.87
C ASP A 264 -0.87 -21.71 -8.24
N ALA A 265 -1.01 -23.03 -8.28
CA ALA A 265 -1.38 -23.77 -9.49
C ALA A 265 -2.82 -23.46 -9.96
N ALA A 266 -3.78 -23.36 -9.03
CA ALA A 266 -5.15 -22.96 -9.36
C ALA A 266 -5.19 -21.52 -9.89
N GLY A 267 -4.41 -20.61 -9.31
CA GLY A 267 -4.27 -19.24 -9.79
C GLY A 267 -3.63 -19.15 -11.19
N LEU A 268 -2.63 -19.99 -11.47
CA LEU A 268 -2.04 -20.13 -12.81
C LEU A 268 -3.11 -20.51 -13.86
N ILE A 269 -3.93 -21.51 -13.56
CA ILE A 269 -5.00 -21.98 -14.46
C ILE A 269 -6.09 -20.93 -14.62
N LEU A 270 -6.41 -20.18 -13.55
CA LEU A 270 -7.36 -19.07 -13.62
C LEU A 270 -6.85 -17.95 -14.54
N GLU A 271 -5.59 -17.54 -14.39
CA GLU A 271 -4.98 -16.51 -15.25
C GLU A 271 -5.01 -16.92 -16.73
N ARG A 272 -4.72 -18.20 -17.02
CA ARG A 272 -4.85 -18.75 -18.38
C ARG A 272 -6.27 -18.73 -18.90
N SER A 273 -7.23 -19.06 -18.04
CA SER A 273 -8.65 -19.10 -18.37
C SER A 273 -9.19 -17.68 -18.65
N ILE A 274 -8.75 -16.68 -17.87
CA ILE A 274 -9.02 -15.25 -18.12
C ILE A 274 -8.38 -14.82 -19.45
N GLY A 275 -7.12 -15.19 -19.69
CA GLY A 275 -6.42 -14.88 -20.93
C GLY A 275 -7.05 -15.53 -22.18
N ALA A 276 -7.62 -16.73 -22.03
CA ALA A 276 -8.41 -17.37 -23.08
C ALA A 276 -9.66 -16.56 -23.43
N GLY A 277 -10.30 -15.94 -22.43
CA GLY A 277 -11.46 -15.06 -22.60
C GLY A 277 -11.18 -13.77 -23.38
N SER A 278 -9.92 -13.36 -23.50
CA SER A 278 -9.50 -12.26 -24.38
C SER A 278 -9.43 -12.65 -25.87
N GLY A 279 -9.56 -13.94 -26.20
CA GLY A 279 -9.59 -14.45 -27.57
C GLY A 279 -11.00 -14.72 -28.09
N LEU A 280 -11.09 -14.97 -29.39
CA LEU A 280 -12.29 -15.47 -30.06
C LEU A 280 -12.08 -16.91 -30.55
N GLU A 281 -13.12 -17.73 -30.51
CA GLU A 281 -13.10 -19.15 -30.87
C GLU A 281 -14.25 -19.54 -31.81
N SER A 282 -13.97 -20.52 -32.65
CA SER A 282 -14.93 -21.30 -33.44
C SER A 282 -14.68 -22.79 -33.20
N ASP A 283 -15.41 -23.67 -33.86
CA ASP A 283 -15.29 -25.13 -33.71
C ASP A 283 -13.87 -25.65 -33.99
N ARG A 284 -13.06 -24.90 -34.76
CA ARG A 284 -11.71 -25.31 -35.19
C ARG A 284 -10.65 -24.23 -35.09
N LEU A 285 -11.02 -22.97 -34.86
CA LEU A 285 -10.08 -21.85 -34.88
C LEU A 285 -10.14 -21.08 -33.57
N PHE A 286 -8.98 -20.74 -33.04
CA PHE A 286 -8.80 -19.82 -31.93
C PHE A 286 -7.92 -18.65 -32.38
N VAL A 287 -8.37 -17.43 -32.10
CA VAL A 287 -7.68 -16.19 -32.49
C VAL A 287 -7.50 -15.31 -31.28
N ILE A 288 -6.26 -14.85 -31.05
CA ILE A 288 -5.93 -13.92 -29.98
C ILE A 288 -5.02 -12.80 -30.48
N GLU A 289 -5.27 -11.58 -30.02
CA GLU A 289 -4.42 -10.42 -30.27
C GLU A 289 -3.60 -10.09 -29.04
N CYS A 290 -2.33 -9.76 -29.26
CA CYS A 290 -1.46 -9.36 -28.17
C CYS A 290 -0.37 -8.40 -28.63
N TRP A 291 0.17 -7.66 -27.67
CA TRP A 291 1.27 -6.74 -27.83
C TRP A 291 2.55 -7.42 -27.38
N VAL A 292 3.59 -7.33 -28.21
CA VAL A 292 4.92 -7.89 -27.94
C VAL A 292 5.96 -6.81 -28.17
N ARG A 293 6.98 -6.77 -27.31
CA ARG A 293 8.13 -5.88 -27.52
C ARG A 293 8.88 -6.33 -28.77
N ASP A 294 9.31 -5.39 -29.62
CA ASP A 294 9.96 -5.73 -30.90
C ASP A 294 11.18 -6.63 -30.71
N ARG A 295 11.92 -6.46 -29.61
CA ARG A 295 13.07 -7.29 -29.23
C ARG A 295 12.74 -8.76 -28.92
N ASP A 296 11.52 -9.05 -28.47
CA ASP A 296 11.10 -10.39 -28.05
C ASP A 296 10.27 -11.09 -29.13
N LEU A 297 9.93 -10.38 -30.21
CA LEU A 297 9.07 -10.88 -31.27
C LEU A 297 9.65 -12.12 -31.96
N GLU A 298 10.95 -12.09 -32.29
CA GLU A 298 11.63 -13.25 -32.91
C GLU A 298 11.58 -14.47 -31.99
N HIS A 299 11.83 -14.27 -30.70
CA HIS A 299 11.80 -15.34 -29.71
C HIS A 299 10.40 -15.93 -29.52
N VAL A 300 9.36 -15.08 -29.47
CA VAL A 300 7.96 -15.53 -29.39
C VAL A 300 7.58 -16.32 -30.64
N ALA A 301 8.01 -15.88 -31.82
CA ALA A 301 7.77 -16.61 -33.07
C ALA A 301 8.44 -18.00 -33.07
N GLU A 302 9.68 -18.10 -32.59
CA GLU A 302 10.39 -19.39 -32.45
C GLU A 302 9.66 -20.34 -31.49
N ILE A 303 9.25 -19.86 -30.30
CA ILE A 303 8.51 -20.67 -29.32
C ILE A 303 7.20 -21.21 -29.91
N LEU A 304 6.46 -20.36 -30.62
CA LEU A 304 5.17 -20.73 -31.19
C LEU A 304 5.31 -21.69 -32.37
N SER A 305 6.36 -21.54 -33.19
CA SER A 305 6.62 -22.45 -34.32
C SER A 305 6.88 -23.89 -33.89
N GLY A 306 7.46 -24.10 -32.69
CA GLY A 306 7.69 -25.42 -32.12
C GLY A 306 6.43 -26.11 -31.57
N ALA A 307 5.30 -25.40 -31.47
CA ALA A 307 4.08 -25.89 -30.84
C ALA A 307 3.08 -26.56 -31.80
N GLY A 308 3.14 -26.24 -33.10
CA GLY A 308 2.23 -26.78 -34.12
C GLY A 308 1.90 -25.80 -35.24
N ALA A 309 0.73 -25.95 -35.85
CA ALA A 309 0.22 -25.06 -36.90
C ALA A 309 -0.27 -23.74 -36.29
N VAL A 310 0.65 -22.79 -36.15
CA VAL A 310 0.37 -21.42 -35.67
C VAL A 310 0.69 -20.43 -36.77
N HIS A 311 -0.25 -19.55 -37.08
CA HIS A 311 0.00 -18.40 -37.95
C HIS A 311 0.13 -17.13 -37.11
N LEU A 312 1.23 -16.41 -37.29
CA LEU A 312 1.50 -15.14 -36.61
C LEU A 312 1.52 -14.03 -37.65
N GLU A 313 0.62 -13.05 -37.49
CA GLU A 313 0.50 -11.89 -38.34
C GLU A 313 0.80 -10.62 -37.54
N LYS A 314 1.61 -9.70 -38.07
CA LYS A 314 1.75 -8.36 -37.50
C LYS A 314 0.59 -7.50 -37.99
N THR A 315 -0.15 -6.91 -37.07
CA THR A 315 -1.30 -6.06 -37.39
C THR A 315 -1.01 -4.63 -36.96
N ALA A 316 -1.50 -3.64 -37.71
CA ALA A 316 -1.44 -2.26 -37.25
C ALA A 316 -2.39 -2.07 -36.06
N PRO A 317 -2.08 -1.16 -35.11
CA PRO A 317 -3.02 -0.74 -34.08
C PRO A 317 -4.33 -0.26 -34.71
N ALA A 318 -5.48 -0.57 -34.10
CA ALA A 318 -6.76 -0.06 -34.59
C ALA A 318 -6.86 1.47 -34.40
N GLU A 319 -7.75 2.13 -35.13
CA GLU A 319 -7.96 3.58 -34.98
C GLU A 319 -8.31 3.95 -33.54
N GLY A 320 -7.47 4.76 -32.89
CA GLY A 320 -7.64 5.18 -31.49
C GLY A 320 -7.11 4.20 -30.43
N GLU A 321 -6.57 3.04 -30.81
CA GLU A 321 -5.94 2.11 -29.88
C GLU A 321 -4.53 2.60 -29.52
N ILE A 322 -4.29 2.86 -28.22
CA ILE A 322 -3.00 3.34 -27.71
C ILE A 322 -2.13 2.13 -27.35
N PRO A 323 -0.97 1.92 -28.01
CA PRO A 323 -0.02 0.88 -27.64
C PRO A 323 0.41 0.96 -26.16
N PRO A 324 0.52 -0.19 -25.46
CA PRO A 324 0.99 -0.21 -24.09
C PRO A 324 2.47 0.19 -23.99
N ALA A 325 2.80 0.98 -22.98
CA ALA A 325 4.15 1.44 -22.72
C ALA A 325 5.00 0.35 -22.06
N ALA A 326 5.90 -0.26 -22.84
CA ALA A 326 6.91 -1.17 -22.34
C ALA A 326 8.19 -0.41 -21.98
N LEU A 327 8.65 -0.54 -20.74
CA LEU A 327 9.87 0.13 -20.27
C LEU A 327 10.95 -0.89 -19.93
N THR A 328 12.16 -0.68 -20.46
CA THR A 328 13.33 -1.49 -20.10
C THR A 328 13.84 -1.10 -18.72
N GLU A 329 13.63 -1.92 -17.70
CA GLU A 329 14.07 -1.65 -16.33
C GLU A 329 15.60 -1.51 -16.20
N SER A 330 16.08 -0.36 -15.68
CA SER A 330 17.48 -0.19 -15.23
C SER A 330 17.56 -0.28 -13.70
N PRO A 331 18.55 -0.97 -13.11
CA PRO A 331 18.61 -1.20 -11.66
C PRO A 331 18.64 0.09 -10.84
N LEU A 332 19.24 1.17 -11.35
CA LEU A 332 19.32 2.46 -10.65
C LEU A 332 18.01 3.27 -10.72
N VAL A 333 17.23 3.10 -11.79
CA VAL A 333 16.03 3.90 -12.07
C VAL A 333 14.74 3.19 -11.63
N ASN A 334 14.77 1.86 -11.57
CA ASN A 334 13.63 1.01 -11.20
C ASN A 334 12.89 1.42 -9.92
N PRO A 335 13.58 1.83 -8.83
CA PRO A 335 12.88 2.22 -7.60
C PRO A 335 11.90 3.37 -7.81
N TYR A 336 12.22 4.29 -8.72
CA TYR A 336 11.44 5.48 -9.03
C TYR A 336 10.27 5.21 -9.97
N LEU A 337 10.20 4.03 -10.59
CA LEU A 337 9.12 3.66 -11.50
C LEU A 337 7.75 3.74 -10.82
N MET A 338 7.69 3.38 -9.53
CA MET A 338 6.47 3.49 -8.73
C MET A 338 5.91 4.92 -8.70
N LEU A 339 6.77 5.94 -8.69
CA LEU A 339 6.33 7.34 -8.70
C LEU A 339 5.76 7.72 -10.07
N THR A 340 6.40 7.29 -11.16
CA THR A 340 5.86 7.46 -12.51
C THR A 340 4.51 6.76 -12.63
N ASP A 341 4.38 5.53 -12.14
CA ASP A 341 3.16 4.73 -12.20
C ASP A 341 1.98 5.38 -11.44
N MET A 342 2.28 6.11 -10.36
CA MET A 342 1.26 6.86 -9.61
C MET A 342 0.71 8.07 -10.38
N PHE A 343 1.49 8.66 -11.28
CA PHE A 343 1.04 9.77 -12.12
C PHE A 343 0.33 9.28 -13.40
N GLY A 344 0.86 8.22 -14.00
CA GLY A 344 0.42 7.67 -15.28
C GLY A 344 1.62 7.23 -16.11
N ARG A 345 1.45 6.41 -17.16
CA ARG A 345 2.55 5.93 -18.02
C ARG A 345 2.80 6.87 -19.21
N PRO A 346 4.02 6.88 -19.78
CA PRO A 346 4.30 7.66 -20.99
C PRO A 346 3.44 7.18 -22.15
N ALA A 347 2.92 8.11 -22.94
CA ALA A 347 2.36 7.78 -24.24
C ALA A 347 3.47 7.28 -25.21
N PRO A 348 3.14 6.55 -26.29
CA PRO A 348 4.12 5.99 -27.24
C PRO A 348 5.06 7.01 -27.93
N GLY A 349 4.79 8.31 -27.81
CA GLY A 349 5.66 9.39 -28.31
C GLY A 349 6.29 10.27 -27.22
N ASP A 350 5.98 10.02 -25.94
CA ASP A 350 6.50 10.80 -24.83
C ASP A 350 7.85 10.26 -24.37
N PRO A 351 8.82 11.12 -24.01
CA PRO A 351 10.04 10.66 -23.38
C PRO A 351 9.73 10.12 -21.97
N ASP A 352 10.37 9.02 -21.59
CA ASP A 352 10.24 8.46 -20.23
C ASP A 352 10.79 9.46 -19.19
N PRO A 353 9.96 9.97 -18.26
CA PRO A 353 10.41 10.93 -17.26
C PRO A 353 11.26 10.29 -16.15
N THR A 354 11.20 8.97 -15.97
CA THR A 354 11.75 8.28 -14.81
C THR A 354 13.27 8.44 -14.65
N PRO A 355 14.10 8.29 -15.71
CA PRO A 355 15.55 8.46 -15.60
C PRO A 355 15.97 9.88 -15.26
N LEU A 356 15.21 10.86 -15.75
CA LEU A 356 15.47 12.28 -15.53
C LEU A 356 15.03 12.69 -14.12
N MET A 357 13.89 12.17 -13.67
CA MET A 357 13.36 12.39 -12.33
C MET A 357 14.24 11.79 -11.23
N ALA A 358 14.75 10.56 -11.41
CA ALA A 358 15.47 9.80 -10.39
C ALA A 358 16.55 10.59 -9.62
N PRO A 359 17.53 11.26 -10.28
CA PRO A 359 18.55 12.03 -9.57
C PRO A 359 17.99 13.25 -8.85
N PHE A 360 17.06 13.99 -9.47
CA PHE A 360 16.43 15.16 -8.84
C PHE A 360 15.61 14.77 -7.62
N TYR A 361 14.80 13.70 -7.73
CA TYR A 361 14.01 13.20 -6.62
C TYR A 361 14.89 12.77 -5.45
N ALA A 362 15.93 11.98 -5.70
CA ALA A 362 16.88 11.57 -4.66
C ALA A 362 17.48 12.77 -3.94
N PHE A 363 17.91 13.78 -4.70
CA PHE A 363 18.55 14.97 -4.14
C PHE A 363 17.58 15.86 -3.35
N PHE A 364 16.39 16.13 -3.86
CA PHE A 364 15.39 16.91 -3.12
C PHE A 364 14.90 16.20 -1.87
N PHE A 365 14.79 14.87 -1.92
CA PHE A 365 14.45 14.07 -0.75
C PHE A 365 15.54 14.21 0.32
N GLY A 366 16.81 14.20 -0.10
CA GLY A 366 17.95 14.50 0.76
C GLY A 366 17.89 15.89 1.38
N ILE A 367 17.54 16.92 0.59
CA ILE A 367 17.35 18.30 1.07
C ILE A 367 16.26 18.37 2.14
N CYS A 368 15.11 17.73 1.92
CA CYS A 368 13.99 17.73 2.87
C CYS A 368 14.37 17.14 4.24
N ILE A 369 15.20 16.10 4.26
CA ILE A 369 15.71 15.53 5.51
C ILE A 369 16.72 16.49 6.14
N GLY A 370 17.66 17.03 5.35
CA GLY A 370 18.54 18.13 5.76
C GLY A 370 19.55 17.82 6.88
N ASP A 371 19.56 16.61 7.42
CA ASP A 371 20.39 16.16 8.53
C ASP A 371 21.10 14.85 8.19
N ALA A 372 22.42 14.84 8.31
CA ALA A 372 23.25 13.69 7.97
C ALA A 372 23.03 12.51 8.94
N GLY A 373 22.78 12.80 10.22
CA GLY A 373 22.51 11.80 11.24
C GLY A 373 21.23 11.03 10.94
N TYR A 374 20.15 11.75 10.61
CA TYR A 374 18.90 11.12 10.16
C TYR A 374 19.08 10.38 8.84
N GLY A 375 19.85 10.94 7.90
CA GLY A 375 20.19 10.27 6.64
C GLY A 375 20.83 8.89 6.85
N ILE A 376 21.78 8.77 7.79
CA ILE A 376 22.43 7.50 8.15
C ILE A 376 21.40 6.51 8.71
N VAL A 377 20.57 6.94 9.65
CA VAL A 377 19.56 6.06 10.29
C VAL A 377 18.56 5.56 9.24
N VAL A 378 18.07 6.45 8.39
CA VAL A 378 17.12 6.12 7.31
C VAL A 378 17.76 5.18 6.28
N ALA A 379 18.97 5.46 5.81
CA ALA A 379 19.67 4.61 4.86
C ALA A 379 19.93 3.21 5.44
N LEU A 380 20.40 3.12 6.69
CA LEU A 380 20.65 1.84 7.33
C LEU A 380 19.35 1.04 7.55
N ALA A 381 18.29 1.69 8.04
CA ALA A 381 16.99 1.07 8.23
C ALA A 381 16.40 0.54 6.91
N ALA A 382 16.47 1.34 5.85
CA ALA A 382 16.02 0.96 4.51
C ALA A 382 16.83 -0.20 3.93
N TRP A 383 18.15 -0.21 4.13
CA TRP A 383 19.03 -1.30 3.70
C TRP A 383 18.73 -2.61 4.42
N ILE A 384 18.57 -2.59 5.75
CA ILE A 384 18.22 -3.78 6.55
C ILE A 384 16.84 -4.31 6.15
N ALA A 385 15.84 -3.42 6.08
CA ALA A 385 14.49 -3.79 5.69
C ALA A 385 14.45 -4.35 4.26
N GLY A 386 15.23 -3.76 3.33
CA GLY A 386 15.35 -4.21 1.95
C GLY A 386 15.97 -5.61 1.85
N ARG A 387 17.01 -5.91 2.65
CA ARG A 387 17.61 -7.24 2.73
C ARG A 387 16.66 -8.28 3.30
N ILE A 388 15.84 -7.93 4.29
CA ILE A 388 14.83 -8.83 4.85
C ILE A 388 13.71 -9.10 3.83
N ALA A 389 13.24 -8.06 3.13
CA ALA A 389 12.23 -8.19 2.08
C ALA A 389 12.73 -9.04 0.90
N ALA A 390 13.97 -8.80 0.45
CA ALA A 390 14.57 -9.56 -0.64
C ALA A 390 14.67 -11.07 -0.36
N ARG A 391 14.87 -11.47 0.91
CA ARG A 391 14.84 -12.88 1.32
C ARG A 391 13.47 -13.52 1.20
N LYS A 392 12.39 -12.74 1.35
CA LYS A 392 11.00 -13.18 1.16
C LYS A 392 10.55 -13.19 -0.30
N GLY A 393 11.48 -13.02 -1.25
CA GLY A 393 11.19 -13.06 -2.68
C GLY A 393 10.75 -11.72 -3.30
N GLY A 394 10.57 -10.67 -2.49
CA GLY A 394 10.13 -9.35 -2.96
C GLY A 394 11.24 -8.31 -2.96
N ARG A 395 11.49 -7.66 -4.11
CA ARG A 395 12.31 -6.45 -4.17
C ARG A 395 11.43 -5.23 -3.95
N ASN A 396 11.49 -4.65 -2.74
CA ASN A 396 10.67 -3.49 -2.39
C ASN A 396 11.25 -2.20 -2.96
N ARG A 397 10.71 -1.76 -4.12
CA ARG A 397 11.10 -0.51 -4.79
C ARG A 397 11.11 0.71 -3.86
N LEU A 398 10.11 0.81 -2.97
CA LEU A 398 10.04 1.90 -1.97
C LEU A 398 11.26 1.96 -1.05
N LEU A 399 11.75 0.80 -0.57
CA LEU A 399 12.91 0.75 0.34
C LEU A 399 14.20 1.14 -0.38
N GLU A 400 14.35 0.73 -1.64
CA GLU A 400 15.50 1.13 -2.47
C GLU A 400 15.50 2.64 -2.76
N MET A 401 14.32 3.21 -3.02
CA MET A 401 14.16 4.66 -3.21
C MET A 401 14.49 5.44 -1.93
N ILE A 402 14.00 5.00 -0.76
CA ILE A 402 14.34 5.60 0.54
C ILE A 402 15.83 5.45 0.82
N PHE A 403 16.46 4.33 0.45
CA PHE A 403 17.89 4.14 0.60
C PHE A 403 18.71 5.15 -0.22
N HIS A 404 18.37 5.35 -1.50
CA HIS A 404 19.00 6.37 -2.33
C HIS A 404 18.77 7.79 -1.79
N GLY A 405 17.56 8.09 -1.32
CA GLY A 405 17.24 9.36 -0.68
C GLY A 405 17.99 9.58 0.63
N GLY A 406 18.17 8.54 1.44
CA GLY A 406 18.97 8.56 2.66
C GLY A 406 20.45 8.84 2.36
N LEU A 407 21.00 8.23 1.31
CA LEU A 407 22.37 8.52 0.86
C LEU A 407 22.53 9.98 0.41
N ALA A 408 21.55 10.52 -0.31
CA ALA A 408 21.52 11.93 -0.66
C ALA A 408 21.37 12.84 0.57
N ALA A 409 20.59 12.43 1.59
CA ALA A 409 20.47 13.15 2.86
C ALA A 409 21.79 13.19 3.63
N ILE A 410 22.60 12.13 3.58
CA ILE A 410 23.96 12.14 4.16
C ILE A 410 24.82 13.19 3.46
N LEU A 411 24.82 13.20 2.12
CA LEU A 411 25.59 14.15 1.34
C LEU A 411 25.15 15.60 1.64
N VAL A 412 23.86 15.90 1.50
CA VAL A 412 23.31 17.24 1.68
C VAL A 412 23.35 17.69 3.14
N GLY A 413 22.99 16.81 4.08
CA GLY A 413 23.05 17.11 5.51
C GLY A 413 24.48 17.37 6.01
N SER A 414 25.46 16.67 5.44
CA SER A 414 26.87 16.91 5.76
C SER A 414 27.37 18.26 5.23
N LEU A 415 26.89 18.66 4.05
CA LEU A 415 27.12 19.98 3.47
C LEU A 415 26.47 21.09 4.34
N LEU A 416 25.24 20.89 4.79
CA LEU A 416 24.52 21.83 5.67
C LEU A 416 25.07 21.88 7.10
N GLY A 417 25.87 20.89 7.49
CA GLY A 417 26.41 20.73 8.84
C GLY A 417 25.36 20.30 9.88
N GLY A 418 24.28 19.67 9.45
CA GLY A 418 23.22 19.16 10.32
C GLY A 418 23.52 17.74 10.81
N TRP A 419 23.68 17.55 12.12
CA TRP A 419 23.92 16.25 12.76
C TRP A 419 23.04 16.10 14.00
N PHE A 420 21.94 15.36 13.91
CA PHE A 420 20.96 15.17 14.98
C PHE A 420 20.52 16.48 15.67
N GLY A 421 20.50 17.61 14.94
CA GLY A 421 20.22 18.93 15.53
C GLY A 421 21.22 19.42 16.59
N MET A 422 22.48 18.94 16.57
CA MET A 422 23.55 19.42 17.45
C MET A 422 24.15 20.75 16.97
N ASP A 423 24.58 21.60 17.92
CA ASP A 423 25.28 22.85 17.62
C ASP A 423 26.62 22.61 16.92
N ARG A 424 26.88 23.40 15.87
CA ARG A 424 28.11 23.33 15.04
C ARG A 424 29.42 23.44 15.85
N SER A 425 29.38 24.08 17.01
CA SER A 425 30.52 24.25 17.92
C SER A 425 30.95 22.98 18.65
N ARG A 426 30.10 21.95 18.70
CA ARG A 426 30.38 20.67 19.38
C ARG A 426 30.79 19.54 18.43
N LEU A 427 30.86 19.81 17.13
CA LEU A 427 31.21 18.80 16.13
C LEU A 427 32.75 18.60 16.05
N PRO A 428 33.23 17.34 15.86
CA PRO A 428 34.64 17.06 15.60
C PRO A 428 35.17 17.82 14.38
N SER A 429 36.44 18.22 14.41
CA SER A 429 37.11 19.00 13.36
C SER A 429 37.06 18.36 11.96
N PHE A 430 36.98 17.03 11.87
CA PHE A 430 36.79 16.31 10.60
C PHE A 430 35.41 16.56 9.96
N LEU A 431 34.34 16.66 10.77
CA LEU A 431 32.98 16.91 10.27
C LEU A 431 32.78 18.38 9.89
N LEU A 432 33.42 19.32 10.58
CA LEU A 432 33.49 20.73 10.15
C LEU A 432 34.24 20.91 8.83
N GLY A 433 35.21 20.04 8.52
CA GLY A 433 35.97 20.10 7.27
C GLY A 433 35.09 19.93 6.03
N LEU A 434 34.01 19.15 6.15
CA LEU A 434 33.10 18.80 5.06
C LEU A 434 32.05 19.90 4.80
N SER A 435 31.80 20.80 5.77
CA SER A 435 30.89 21.95 5.62
C SER A 435 31.58 23.22 5.08
N ARG A 436 32.92 23.25 5.03
CA ARG A 436 33.73 24.37 4.51
C ARG A 436 33.43 24.85 3.09
N PRO A 437 33.09 24.01 2.09
CA PRO A 437 32.82 24.50 0.75
C PRO A 437 31.60 25.42 0.70
N LEU A 438 30.58 25.18 1.52
CA LEU A 438 29.45 26.10 1.66
C LEU A 438 29.82 27.36 2.44
N ASP A 439 30.66 27.27 3.47
CA ASP A 439 31.16 28.45 4.20
C ASP A 439 31.94 29.43 3.31
N SER A 440 32.66 28.93 2.28
CA SER A 440 33.33 29.79 1.28
C SER A 440 32.39 30.45 0.26
N LEU A 441 31.17 29.92 0.11
CA LEU A 441 30.08 30.50 -0.66
C LEU A 441 29.18 31.43 0.18
N VAL A 442 29.51 31.64 1.47
CA VAL A 442 28.74 32.47 2.42
C VAL A 442 29.42 33.84 2.60
N PRO A 443 29.11 34.87 1.79
CA PRO A 443 29.39 36.25 2.17
C PRO A 443 28.37 36.70 3.22
N GLY A 444 28.80 36.82 4.47
CA GLY A 444 28.06 37.48 5.56
C GLY A 444 27.89 36.62 6.81
N GLY A 445 28.58 36.99 7.90
CA GLY A 445 28.53 36.31 9.19
C GLY A 445 27.31 36.69 10.05
N GLY A 446 26.11 36.29 9.63
CA GLY A 446 24.88 36.48 10.41
C GLY A 446 24.04 35.20 10.54
N PRO A 447 23.26 35.01 11.64
CA PRO A 447 22.38 33.85 11.84
C PRO A 447 21.37 33.61 10.70
N PHE A 448 20.95 34.68 10.01
CA PHE A 448 20.01 34.65 8.88
C PHE A 448 20.68 34.57 7.50
N ALA A 449 22.02 34.58 7.42
CA ALA A 449 22.72 34.49 6.14
C ALA A 449 22.65 33.08 5.56
N LEU A 450 22.82 32.06 6.41
CA LEU A 450 22.74 30.66 6.03
C LEU A 450 21.34 30.28 5.53
N SER A 451 20.29 30.69 6.24
CA SER A 451 18.90 30.41 5.88
C SER A 451 18.52 31.03 4.53
N ARG A 452 18.95 32.27 4.27
CA ARG A 452 18.70 32.94 2.97
C ARG A 452 19.43 32.25 1.83
N GLN A 453 20.69 31.88 2.02
CA GLN A 453 21.47 31.20 0.98
C GLN A 453 20.93 29.81 0.69
N PHE A 454 20.50 29.06 1.70
CA PHE A 454 19.90 27.75 1.49
C PHE A 454 18.55 27.84 0.73
N LEU A 455 17.75 28.87 0.99
CA LEU A 455 16.59 29.19 0.15
C LEU A 455 17.01 29.45 -1.31
N TYR A 456 18.09 30.20 -1.54
CA TYR A 456 18.57 30.48 -2.90
C TYR A 456 19.09 29.24 -3.61
N THR A 457 19.85 28.39 -2.92
CA THR A 457 20.36 27.14 -3.49
C THR A 457 19.22 26.19 -3.87
N THR A 458 18.19 26.08 -3.04
CA THR A 458 17.03 25.22 -3.33
C THR A 458 16.19 25.75 -4.49
N MET A 459 15.98 27.07 -4.58
CA MET A 459 15.31 27.67 -5.73
C MET A 459 16.15 27.58 -7.02
N ALA A 460 17.46 27.81 -6.95
CA ALA A 460 18.36 27.65 -8.09
C ALA A 460 18.34 26.22 -8.64
N LEU A 461 18.32 25.22 -7.76
CA LEU A 461 18.20 23.83 -8.16
C LEU A 461 16.83 23.53 -8.81
N GLY A 462 15.74 24.13 -8.30
CA GLY A 462 14.43 24.05 -8.94
C GLY A 462 14.44 24.63 -10.35
N ILE A 463 15.12 25.74 -10.57
CA ILE A 463 15.29 26.36 -11.89
C ILE A 463 16.08 25.44 -12.84
N VAL A 464 17.13 24.79 -12.36
CA VAL A 464 17.88 23.78 -13.15
C VAL A 464 16.97 22.62 -13.56
N GLN A 465 16.09 22.17 -12.68
CA GLN A 465 15.12 21.13 -13.02
C GLN A 465 14.07 21.60 -14.03
N LEU A 466 13.52 22.81 -13.87
CA LEU A 466 12.57 23.40 -14.82
C LEU A 466 13.19 23.56 -16.21
N LEU A 467 14.46 24.03 -16.29
CA LEU A 467 15.22 24.08 -17.54
C LEU A 467 15.36 22.70 -18.17
N THR A 468 15.67 21.68 -17.38
CA THR A 468 15.76 20.30 -17.87
C THR A 468 14.44 19.85 -18.49
N GLY A 469 13.30 20.17 -17.86
CA GLY A 469 11.97 19.86 -18.41
C GLY A 469 11.67 20.56 -19.73
N ILE A 470 12.05 21.84 -19.86
CA ILE A 470 11.90 22.61 -21.11
C ILE A 470 12.78 22.03 -22.23
N VAL A 471 14.02 21.64 -21.92
CA VAL A 471 14.94 21.01 -22.88
C VAL A 471 14.41 19.65 -23.36
N VAL A 472 13.77 18.87 -22.49
CA VAL A 472 13.17 17.58 -22.87
C VAL A 472 11.96 17.80 -23.79
N ASN A 473 11.12 18.80 -23.51
CA ASN A 473 10.03 19.16 -24.42
C ASN A 473 10.56 19.67 -25.77
N PHE A 474 11.69 20.39 -25.78
CA PHE A 474 12.38 20.76 -27.00
C PHE A 474 12.79 19.53 -27.83
N ASP A 475 13.41 18.52 -27.22
CA ASP A 475 13.77 17.27 -27.92
C ASP A 475 12.53 16.50 -28.43
N LYS A 476 11.45 16.42 -27.61
CA LYS A 476 10.16 15.83 -28.01
C LYS A 476 9.62 16.45 -29.31
N ARG A 477 9.50 17.79 -29.34
CA ARG A 477 8.98 18.52 -30.51
C ARG A 477 9.94 18.48 -31.70
N TRP A 478 11.24 18.44 -31.43
CA TRP A 478 12.25 18.29 -32.48
C TRP A 478 12.10 16.96 -33.22
N ARG A 479 11.88 15.87 -32.48
CA ARG A 479 11.63 14.53 -33.05
C ARG A 479 10.29 14.42 -33.77
N ALA A 480 9.27 15.17 -33.31
CA ALA A 480 7.98 15.26 -33.97
C ALA A 480 8.01 16.03 -35.32
N GLY A 481 9.13 16.64 -35.68
CA GLY A 481 9.29 17.38 -36.95
C GLY A 481 8.93 18.86 -36.88
N GLU A 482 8.45 19.35 -35.74
CA GLU A 482 8.02 20.74 -35.53
C GLU A 482 9.18 21.69 -35.14
N ARG A 483 10.24 21.71 -35.95
CA ARG A 483 11.52 22.35 -35.57
C ARG A 483 11.43 23.85 -35.30
N LEU A 484 10.70 24.60 -36.14
CA LEU A 484 10.54 26.05 -35.97
C LEU A 484 9.76 26.38 -34.69
N THR A 485 8.69 25.63 -34.44
CA THR A 485 7.88 25.74 -33.22
C THR A 485 8.71 25.43 -31.98
N ALA A 486 9.51 24.36 -32.03
CA ALA A 486 10.39 23.97 -30.92
C ALA A 486 11.37 25.10 -30.55
N ILE A 487 12.05 25.70 -31.53
CA ILE A 487 13.02 26.78 -31.29
C ILE A 487 12.34 28.03 -30.74
N LEU A 488 11.27 28.52 -31.38
CA LEU A 488 10.67 29.80 -31.00
C LEU A 488 9.89 29.71 -29.69
N GLU A 489 9.14 28.63 -29.47
CA GLU A 489 8.32 28.47 -28.26
C GLU A 489 9.20 28.11 -27.05
N GLN A 490 10.06 27.09 -27.17
CA GLN A 490 10.92 26.70 -26.04
C GLN A 490 12.07 27.68 -25.83
N GLY A 491 12.59 28.30 -26.90
CA GLY A 491 13.52 29.42 -26.77
C GLY A 491 12.91 30.58 -26.02
N GLY A 492 11.63 30.90 -26.26
CA GLY A 492 10.87 31.87 -25.47
C GLY A 492 10.85 31.54 -23.98
N TRP A 493 10.52 30.30 -23.62
CA TRP A 493 10.52 29.84 -22.22
C TRP A 493 11.90 29.87 -21.56
N VAL A 494 12.95 29.44 -22.27
CA VAL A 494 14.33 29.49 -21.76
C VAL A 494 14.78 30.94 -21.56
N LEU A 495 14.51 31.83 -22.52
CA LEU A 495 14.86 33.26 -22.43
C LEU A 495 14.13 33.95 -21.28
N SER A 496 12.83 33.67 -21.12
CA SER A 496 12.05 34.20 -19.99
C SER A 496 12.57 33.68 -18.65
N LEU A 497 12.97 32.41 -18.56
CA LEU A 497 13.51 31.82 -17.33
C LEU A 497 14.89 32.39 -16.98
N VAL A 498 15.81 32.43 -17.94
CA VAL A 498 17.18 32.96 -17.77
C VAL A 498 17.19 34.48 -17.60
N GLY A 499 16.19 35.20 -18.12
CA GLY A 499 16.00 36.63 -17.88
C GLY A 499 15.38 36.91 -16.50
N LEU A 500 14.28 36.23 -16.15
CA LEU A 500 13.51 36.53 -14.95
C LEU A 500 14.25 36.21 -13.66
N PHE A 501 14.81 35.00 -13.52
CA PHE A 501 15.29 34.53 -12.21
C PHE A 501 16.61 35.19 -11.76
N PRO A 502 17.66 35.29 -12.59
CA PRO A 502 18.87 36.03 -12.23
C PRO A 502 18.56 37.50 -11.90
N TRP A 503 17.66 38.13 -12.66
CA TRP A 503 17.23 39.51 -12.40
C TRP A 503 16.48 39.63 -11.06
N LEU A 504 15.48 38.79 -10.84
CA LEU A 504 14.69 38.77 -9.61
C LEU A 504 15.57 38.50 -8.37
N PHE A 505 16.47 37.51 -8.46
CA PHE A 505 17.37 37.17 -7.36
C PHE A 505 18.37 38.27 -7.07
N ASN A 506 19.02 38.82 -8.10
CA ASN A 506 20.04 39.85 -7.89
C ASN A 506 19.45 41.14 -7.33
N HIS A 507 18.29 41.57 -7.83
CA HIS A 507 17.66 42.83 -7.45
C HIS A 507 17.00 42.78 -6.06
N TYR A 508 16.22 41.73 -5.78
CA TYR A 508 15.39 41.68 -4.56
C TYR A 508 15.98 40.84 -3.43
N LEU A 509 16.82 39.85 -3.75
CA LEU A 509 17.23 38.82 -2.79
C LEU A 509 18.72 38.89 -2.42
N LEU A 510 19.57 39.26 -3.38
CA LEU A 510 21.04 39.34 -3.21
C LEU A 510 21.55 40.78 -3.14
N GLY A 511 20.70 41.80 -3.35
CA GLY A 511 21.06 43.21 -3.20
C GLY A 511 22.24 43.66 -4.08
N GLY A 512 22.41 43.04 -5.25
CA GLY A 512 23.50 43.37 -6.18
C GLY A 512 24.81 42.60 -5.99
N VAL A 513 24.83 41.49 -5.23
CA VAL A 513 26.04 40.68 -5.01
C VAL A 513 26.50 39.92 -6.27
N LEU A 514 25.60 39.51 -7.17
CA LEU A 514 25.99 38.78 -8.39
C LEU A 514 26.52 39.73 -9.47
N TYR A 515 25.86 40.87 -9.65
CA TYR A 515 26.27 41.93 -10.57
C TYR A 515 25.65 43.26 -10.11
N ASP A 516 26.25 44.39 -10.50
CA ASP A 516 25.74 45.71 -10.16
C ASP A 516 24.31 45.91 -10.68
N THR A 517 23.37 46.23 -9.79
CA THR A 517 21.94 46.44 -10.12
C THR A 517 21.72 47.63 -11.05
N LYS A 518 22.71 48.52 -11.19
CA LYS A 518 22.70 49.63 -12.16
C LYS A 518 23.61 49.38 -13.37
N GLY A 519 24.22 48.20 -13.45
CA GLY A 519 25.12 47.81 -14.52
C GLY A 519 24.39 47.40 -15.81
N PRO A 520 25.11 47.30 -16.94
CA PRO A 520 24.55 46.91 -18.24
C PRO A 520 23.98 45.48 -18.25
N LEU A 521 24.45 44.62 -17.34
CA LEU A 521 23.97 43.25 -17.19
C LEU A 521 22.50 43.20 -16.70
N ASP A 522 22.05 44.15 -15.87
CA ASP A 522 20.65 44.20 -15.43
C ASP A 522 19.72 44.44 -16.61
N GLY A 523 20.10 45.37 -17.48
CA GLY A 523 19.39 45.65 -18.73
C GLY A 523 19.38 44.47 -19.69
N ILE A 524 20.45 43.66 -19.73
CA ILE A 524 20.52 42.45 -20.56
C ILE A 524 19.51 41.39 -20.08
N PHE A 525 19.42 41.12 -18.77
CA PHE A 525 18.46 40.14 -18.25
C PHE A 525 17.01 40.60 -18.46
N LEU A 526 16.73 41.89 -18.29
CA LEU A 526 15.43 42.46 -18.57
C LEU A 526 15.09 42.39 -20.08
N LEU A 527 16.07 42.62 -20.96
CA LEU A 527 15.91 42.47 -22.40
C LEU A 527 15.65 41.00 -22.79
N LEU A 528 16.34 40.05 -22.18
CA LEU A 528 16.11 38.62 -22.40
C LEU A 528 14.70 38.21 -21.95
N LEU A 529 14.25 38.72 -20.80
CA LEU A 529 12.89 38.51 -20.32
C LEU A 529 11.85 39.09 -21.30
N LEU A 530 12.07 40.31 -21.77
CA LEU A 530 11.20 40.97 -22.74
C LEU A 530 11.18 40.20 -24.07
N ALA A 531 12.35 39.76 -24.56
CA ALA A 531 12.46 38.97 -25.77
C ALA A 531 11.73 37.62 -25.65
N GLY A 532 11.91 36.92 -24.52
CA GLY A 532 11.19 35.68 -24.22
C GLY A 532 9.68 35.88 -24.15
N ALA A 533 9.22 36.93 -23.47
CA ALA A 533 7.80 37.27 -23.38
C ALA A 533 7.18 37.60 -24.74
N VAL A 534 7.89 38.35 -25.59
CA VAL A 534 7.46 38.65 -26.96
C VAL A 534 7.39 37.38 -27.81
N LEU A 535 8.39 36.49 -27.72
CA LEU A 535 8.38 35.22 -28.45
C LEU A 535 7.20 34.34 -28.04
N ILE A 536 6.94 34.18 -26.73
CA ILE A 536 5.80 33.43 -26.21
C ILE A 536 4.48 34.05 -26.68
N PHE A 537 4.37 35.38 -26.62
CA PHE A 537 3.18 36.10 -27.05
C PHE A 537 2.88 35.90 -28.55
N VAL A 538 3.90 36.06 -29.40
CA VAL A 538 3.76 35.89 -30.85
C VAL A 538 3.42 34.43 -31.20
N MET A 539 4.07 33.48 -30.55
CA MET A 539 3.88 32.06 -30.83
C MET A 539 2.56 31.51 -30.29
N GLY A 540 2.09 31.98 -29.13
CA GLY A 540 0.79 31.60 -28.56
C GLY A 540 -0.40 32.16 -29.35
N GLY A 541 -0.23 33.33 -29.98
CA GLY A 541 -1.24 33.95 -30.84
C GLY A 541 -1.29 33.42 -32.29
N ARG A 542 -0.59 32.31 -32.62
CA ARG A 542 -0.48 31.83 -34.01
C ARG A 542 -1.73 31.12 -34.53
N GLU A 543 -2.49 30.46 -33.66
CA GLU A 543 -3.61 29.60 -34.04
C GLU A 543 -4.94 30.37 -34.21
N ALA A 544 -5.06 31.55 -33.59
CA ALA A 544 -6.25 32.38 -33.72
C ALA A 544 -6.20 33.29 -34.96
N ARG A 545 -7.37 33.69 -35.46
CA ARG A 545 -7.53 34.75 -36.48
C ARG A 545 -8.09 36.03 -35.83
N GLY A 546 -7.69 37.20 -36.32
CA GLY A 546 -8.19 38.50 -35.86
C GLY A 546 -7.80 38.85 -34.41
N PHE A 547 -8.72 39.47 -33.66
CA PHE A 547 -8.50 39.96 -32.29
C PHE A 547 -8.22 38.83 -31.27
N GLY A 548 -8.60 37.58 -31.60
CA GLY A 548 -8.29 36.40 -30.77
C GLY A 548 -6.80 36.08 -30.64
N ARG A 549 -5.96 36.57 -31.57
CA ARG A 549 -4.50 36.41 -31.53
C ARG A 549 -3.87 37.10 -30.32
N PHE A 550 -4.36 38.29 -30.00
CA PHE A 550 -3.91 39.05 -28.84
C PHE A 550 -4.32 38.35 -27.54
N GLY A 551 -5.55 37.80 -27.49
CA GLY A 551 -6.06 37.05 -26.34
C GLY A 551 -5.26 35.78 -26.05
N LEU A 552 -5.05 34.91 -27.05
CA LEU A 552 -4.26 33.68 -26.88
C LEU A 552 -2.78 33.97 -26.61
N GLY A 553 -2.20 34.98 -27.26
CA GLY A 553 -0.84 35.42 -26.98
C GLY A 553 -0.67 35.94 -25.54
N ALA A 554 -1.63 36.73 -25.04
CA ALA A 554 -1.62 37.20 -23.66
C ALA A 554 -1.78 36.05 -22.64
N MET A 555 -2.63 35.06 -22.94
CA MET A 555 -2.76 33.85 -22.11
C MET A 555 -1.48 33.02 -22.09
N ALA A 556 -0.78 32.88 -23.22
CA ALA A 556 0.51 32.22 -23.26
C ALA A 556 1.56 32.97 -22.43
N ALA A 557 1.60 34.31 -22.54
CA ALA A 557 2.49 35.15 -21.73
C ALA A 557 2.14 35.11 -20.22
N TYR A 558 0.86 34.93 -19.85
CA TYR A 558 0.44 34.68 -18.47
C TYR A 558 1.10 33.42 -17.89
N GLY A 559 1.48 32.44 -18.71
CA GLY A 559 2.23 31.28 -18.25
C GLY A 559 3.62 31.61 -17.67
N ILE A 560 4.18 32.81 -17.91
CA ILE A 560 5.39 33.28 -17.19
C ILE A 560 5.09 33.48 -15.69
N VAL A 561 3.86 33.88 -15.33
CA VAL A 561 3.43 33.96 -13.93
C VAL A 561 3.38 32.55 -13.31
N ASN A 562 2.91 31.55 -14.07
CA ASN A 562 2.96 30.15 -13.62
C ASN A 562 4.40 29.68 -13.42
N LEU A 563 5.33 30.06 -14.30
CA LEU A 563 6.75 29.73 -14.14
C LEU A 563 7.34 30.31 -12.84
N LEU A 564 6.94 31.53 -12.46
CA LEU A 564 7.32 32.12 -11.17
C LEU A 564 6.74 31.32 -10.00
N ALA A 565 5.48 30.91 -10.08
CA ALA A 565 4.82 30.08 -9.06
C ALA A 565 5.51 28.71 -8.91
N ASP A 566 5.87 28.07 -10.02
CA ASP A 566 6.58 26.78 -10.04
C ASP A 566 7.93 26.88 -9.34
N ALA A 567 8.74 27.90 -9.68
CA ALA A 567 10.04 28.11 -9.03
C ALA A 567 9.90 28.47 -7.54
N LEU A 568 8.89 29.25 -7.17
CA LEU A 568 8.62 29.57 -5.78
C LEU A 568 8.21 28.34 -4.97
N SER A 569 7.57 27.34 -5.58
CA SER A 569 7.19 26.08 -4.93
C SER A 569 8.40 25.32 -4.36
N TYR A 570 9.60 25.47 -4.95
CA TYR A 570 10.83 24.86 -4.45
C TYR A 570 11.32 25.43 -3.11
N SER A 571 10.86 26.63 -2.71
CA SER A 571 11.10 27.16 -1.35
C SER A 571 10.58 26.23 -0.25
N ARG A 572 9.64 25.34 -0.58
CA ARG A 572 9.11 24.32 0.33
C ARG A 572 10.20 23.35 0.80
N LEU A 573 11.15 23.00 -0.06
CA LEU A 573 12.27 22.12 0.30
C LEU A 573 13.10 22.72 1.45
N PHE A 574 13.39 24.01 1.34
CA PHE A 574 14.05 24.79 2.38
C PHE A 574 13.23 24.81 3.68
N ALA A 575 11.94 25.12 3.61
CA ALA A 575 11.08 25.22 4.78
C ALA A 575 11.00 23.91 5.58
N LEU A 576 10.89 22.77 4.90
CA LEU A 576 10.86 21.45 5.55
C LEU A 576 12.18 21.10 6.23
N SER A 577 13.28 21.32 5.52
CA SER A 577 14.63 21.05 6.02
C SER A 577 14.93 21.89 7.27
N LEU A 578 14.60 23.18 7.23
CA LEU A 578 14.74 24.09 8.37
C LEU A 578 13.84 23.66 9.54
N SER A 579 12.58 23.30 9.27
CA SER A 579 11.65 22.84 10.31
C SER A 579 12.15 21.57 11.00
N GLY A 580 12.64 20.58 10.25
CA GLY A 580 13.23 19.36 10.80
C GLY A 580 14.45 19.65 11.68
N GLY A 581 15.31 20.59 11.27
CA GLY A 581 16.44 21.05 12.07
C GLY A 581 16.04 21.77 13.36
N ILE A 582 15.01 22.64 13.30
CA ILE A 582 14.47 23.34 14.49
C ILE A 582 13.81 22.34 15.46
N ILE A 583 13.02 21.39 14.97
CA ILE A 583 12.41 20.37 15.81
C ILE A 583 13.50 19.55 16.52
N ALA A 584 14.54 19.15 15.77
CA ALA A 584 15.68 18.42 16.34
C ALA A 584 16.37 19.21 17.46
N SER A 585 16.64 20.50 17.25
CA SER A 585 17.29 21.35 18.25
C SER A 585 16.40 21.59 19.47
N VAL A 586 15.08 21.75 19.30
CA VAL A 586 14.12 21.87 20.41
C VAL A 586 14.04 20.58 21.22
N VAL A 587 14.02 19.41 20.58
CA VAL A 587 14.06 18.10 21.27
C VAL A 587 15.32 17.99 22.11
N ASN A 588 16.48 18.35 21.55
CA ASN A 588 17.75 18.36 22.28
C ASN A 588 17.72 19.33 23.46
N GLN A 589 17.20 20.55 23.27
CA GLN A 589 17.10 21.55 24.34
C GLN A 589 16.23 21.04 25.50
N ILE A 590 15.03 20.54 25.21
CA ILE A 590 14.13 19.96 26.23
C ILE A 590 14.86 18.82 26.97
N ALA A 591 15.49 17.92 26.24
CA ALA A 591 16.21 16.79 26.83
C ALA A 591 17.36 17.21 27.74
N THR A 592 18.07 18.29 27.44
CA THR A 592 19.15 18.82 28.29
C THR A 592 18.66 19.57 29.53
N MET A 593 17.43 20.09 29.52
CA MET A 593 16.85 20.79 30.68
C MET A 593 16.28 19.84 31.74
N LEU A 594 15.84 18.65 31.33
CA LEU A 594 15.20 17.66 32.22
C LEU A 594 16.09 17.10 33.36
N PRO A 595 17.38 16.80 33.15
CA PRO A 595 18.28 16.31 34.19
C PRO A 595 18.60 17.32 35.31
N GLY A 596 18.25 18.60 35.16
CA GLY A 596 18.46 19.66 36.17
C GLY A 596 17.37 19.74 37.24
N THR A 597 16.49 18.74 37.33
CA THR A 597 15.39 18.66 38.32
C THR A 597 15.81 17.86 39.56
N ASP A 598 15.17 18.10 40.72
CA ASP A 598 15.56 17.59 42.06
C ASP A 598 15.60 16.05 42.24
N ILE A 599 15.41 15.25 41.17
CA ILE A 599 15.54 13.78 41.18
C ILE A 599 16.39 13.33 39.95
N PRO A 600 17.72 13.15 40.10
CA PRO A 600 18.64 12.93 38.99
C PRO A 600 18.34 11.68 38.14
N VAL A 601 17.86 10.61 38.79
CA VAL A 601 17.60 9.32 38.13
C VAL A 601 16.34 9.37 37.28
N VAL A 602 15.26 9.96 37.79
CA VAL A 602 13.98 10.08 37.06
C VAL A 602 14.13 11.05 35.88
N GLY A 603 14.85 12.17 36.08
CA GLY A 603 15.15 13.12 35.00
C GLY A 603 15.93 12.49 33.84
N LEU A 604 16.86 11.57 34.12
CA LEU A 604 17.60 10.84 33.09
C LEU A 604 16.70 9.91 32.27
N PHE A 605 15.83 9.14 32.93
CA PHE A 605 14.91 8.24 32.24
C PHE A 605 13.97 9.01 31.30
N ILE A 606 13.39 10.13 31.77
CA ILE A 606 12.48 10.94 30.96
C ILE A 606 13.25 11.60 29.81
N SER A 607 14.46 12.11 30.04
CA SER A 607 15.32 12.70 29.00
C SER A 607 15.61 11.70 27.88
N ILE A 608 15.98 10.45 28.20
CA ILE A 608 16.19 9.39 27.20
C ILE A 608 14.91 9.14 26.39
N HIS A 609 13.75 9.06 27.04
CA HIS A 609 12.47 8.86 26.34
C HIS A 609 12.15 10.02 25.40
N VAL A 610 12.37 11.27 25.83
CA VAL A 610 12.14 12.47 25.01
C VAL A 610 13.07 12.50 23.80
N ILE A 611 14.36 12.17 23.96
CA ILE A 611 15.31 12.08 22.84
C ILE A 611 14.87 11.01 21.85
N VAL A 612 14.63 9.78 22.31
CA VAL A 612 14.29 8.66 21.44
C VAL A 612 12.97 8.94 20.70
N LEU A 613 11.92 9.35 21.42
CA LEU A 613 10.61 9.60 20.83
C LEU A 613 10.63 10.85 19.93
N GLY A 614 11.28 11.93 20.37
CA GLY A 614 11.35 13.18 19.64
C GLY A 614 12.13 13.07 18.33
N HIS A 615 13.30 12.42 18.35
CA HIS A 615 14.05 12.17 17.11
C HIS A 615 13.36 11.14 16.21
N LEU A 616 12.72 10.10 16.76
CA LEU A 616 11.94 9.15 15.97
C LEU A 616 10.77 9.85 15.26
N PHE A 617 10.04 10.70 15.98
CA PHE A 617 8.96 11.52 15.43
C PHE A 617 9.50 12.44 14.31
N ASN A 618 10.62 13.12 14.56
CA ASN A 618 11.20 14.01 13.57
C ASN A 618 11.65 13.26 12.31
N ILE A 619 12.31 12.11 12.45
CA ILE A 619 12.69 11.25 11.32
C ILE A 619 11.45 10.85 10.51
N LEU A 620 10.37 10.44 11.17
CA LEU A 620 9.13 10.05 10.51
C LEU A 620 8.50 11.21 9.74
N MET A 621 8.43 12.39 10.34
CA MET A 621 7.88 13.59 9.71
C MET A 621 8.75 14.08 8.55
N SER A 622 10.08 14.06 8.70
CA SER A 622 11.01 14.40 7.61
C SER A 622 10.94 13.39 6.46
N LEU A 623 10.76 12.09 6.75
CA LEU A 623 10.61 11.05 5.73
C LEU A 623 9.30 11.23 4.94
N LEU A 624 8.18 11.41 5.65
CA LEU A 624 6.85 11.57 5.04
C LEU A 624 6.77 12.90 4.25
N GLY A 625 7.23 13.99 4.85
CA GLY A 625 7.30 15.30 4.21
C GLY A 625 8.23 15.28 2.99
N GLY A 626 9.39 14.65 3.13
CA GLY A 626 10.33 14.43 2.04
C GLY A 626 9.70 13.65 0.90
N TYR A 627 9.01 12.54 1.17
CA TYR A 627 8.35 11.75 0.13
C TYR A 627 7.26 12.53 -0.62
N ILE A 628 6.33 13.16 0.11
CA ILE A 628 5.15 13.82 -0.47
C ILE A 628 5.54 15.08 -1.23
N HIS A 629 6.35 15.95 -0.63
CA HIS A 629 6.66 17.24 -1.25
C HIS A 629 7.60 17.12 -2.44
N THR A 630 8.50 16.14 -2.43
CA THR A 630 9.33 15.86 -3.61
C THR A 630 8.51 15.24 -4.73
N ALA A 631 7.59 14.31 -4.42
CA ALA A 631 6.67 13.76 -5.42
C ALA A 631 5.82 14.87 -6.05
N ARG A 632 5.31 15.82 -5.25
CA ARG A 632 4.60 16.99 -5.76
C ARG A 632 5.43 17.78 -6.77
N LEU A 633 6.69 18.13 -6.41
CA LEU A 633 7.63 18.84 -7.28
C LEU A 633 7.84 18.13 -8.63
N GLN A 634 7.85 16.79 -8.62
CA GLN A 634 7.95 16.03 -9.86
C GLN A 634 6.64 16.08 -10.66
N PHE A 635 5.49 15.86 -10.01
CA PHE A 635 4.21 15.70 -10.69
C PHE A 635 3.64 17.00 -11.23
N VAL A 636 3.74 18.10 -10.48
CA VAL A 636 3.10 19.36 -10.85
C VAL A 636 4.08 20.27 -11.58
N GLU A 637 5.30 20.42 -11.05
CA GLU A 637 6.27 21.40 -11.58
C GLU A 637 7.14 20.83 -12.71
N PHE A 638 7.55 19.55 -12.65
CA PHE A 638 8.44 18.94 -13.65
C PHE A 638 7.69 18.24 -14.79
N PHE A 639 6.79 17.30 -14.48
CA PHE A 639 6.06 16.50 -15.48
C PHE A 639 5.17 17.37 -16.35
N GLY A 640 4.50 18.38 -15.77
CA GLY A 640 3.68 19.34 -16.51
C GLY A 640 4.41 20.09 -17.63
N LYS A 641 5.75 20.03 -17.71
CA LYS A 641 6.52 20.65 -18.80
C LYS A 641 6.66 19.78 -20.05
N PHE A 642 6.55 18.46 -19.96
CA PHE A 642 6.84 17.58 -21.11
C PHE A 642 6.07 16.25 -21.13
N TYR A 643 5.35 15.91 -20.06
CA TYR A 643 4.80 14.58 -19.80
C TYR A 643 3.29 14.65 -19.50
N GLU A 644 2.49 13.89 -20.25
CA GLU A 644 1.02 13.91 -20.12
C GLU A 644 0.46 12.73 -19.31
N GLY A 645 1.20 11.61 -19.23
CA GLY A 645 0.84 10.47 -18.38
C GLY A 645 -0.37 9.64 -18.87
N THR A 646 -0.79 9.80 -20.13
CA THR A 646 -2.00 9.16 -20.70
C THR A 646 -1.79 7.72 -21.21
N GLY A 647 -0.59 7.17 -21.11
CA GLY A 647 -0.27 5.82 -21.60
C GLY A 647 -0.84 4.70 -20.73
N SER A 648 -1.04 3.52 -21.34
CA SER A 648 -1.38 2.28 -20.64
C SER A 648 -0.11 1.49 -20.30
N PRO A 649 -0.03 0.81 -19.13
CA PRO A 649 1.14 0.01 -18.78
C PRO A 649 1.20 -1.29 -19.58
N PHE A 650 2.40 -1.66 -20.05
CA PHE A 650 2.65 -3.02 -20.53
C PHE A 650 2.65 -4.00 -19.35
N VAL A 651 1.54 -4.70 -19.18
CA VAL A 651 1.40 -5.81 -18.21
C VAL A 651 1.67 -7.14 -18.92
N PRO A 652 2.80 -7.81 -18.66
CA PRO A 652 3.06 -9.11 -19.26
C PRO A 652 2.05 -10.14 -18.74
N PHE A 653 1.49 -10.93 -19.64
CA PHE A 653 0.64 -12.07 -19.38
C PHE A 653 1.45 -13.14 -18.65
N ARG A 654 1.28 -13.16 -17.33
CA ARG A 654 1.98 -14.07 -16.45
C ARG A 654 1.28 -14.18 -15.11
N TYR A 655 1.21 -15.38 -14.56
CA TYR A 655 0.84 -15.54 -13.17
C TYR A 655 1.97 -15.08 -12.24
N ASP A 656 1.64 -14.23 -11.25
CA ASP A 656 2.53 -13.84 -10.16
C ASP A 656 2.19 -14.67 -8.90
N PRO A 657 3.02 -15.67 -8.56
CA PRO A 657 2.72 -16.61 -7.48
C PRO A 657 2.85 -15.96 -6.10
N GLN A 658 1.96 -16.32 -5.18
CA GLN A 658 1.95 -15.73 -3.83
C GLN A 658 2.86 -16.48 -2.85
N PHE A 659 2.98 -17.80 -2.98
CA PHE A 659 3.67 -18.64 -2.01
C PHE A 659 4.90 -19.35 -2.60
N VAL A 660 4.86 -19.67 -3.89
CA VAL A 660 5.88 -20.40 -4.62
C VAL A 660 6.74 -19.47 -5.46
N ARG A 661 8.01 -19.84 -5.69
CA ARG A 661 8.82 -19.19 -6.72
C ARG A 661 8.73 -20.01 -8.01
N VAL A 662 8.14 -19.45 -9.05
CA VAL A 662 8.16 -20.09 -10.37
C VAL A 662 9.52 -19.87 -11.02
N VAL A 663 10.28 -20.95 -11.22
CA VAL A 663 11.57 -20.93 -11.94
C VAL A 663 11.26 -20.99 -13.43
N ARG A 664 11.22 -19.81 -14.05
CA ARG A 664 11.15 -19.71 -15.51
C ARG A 664 12.57 -19.91 -16.05
N ARG A 665 12.74 -20.77 -17.06
CA ARG A 665 14.00 -20.83 -17.80
C ARG A 665 14.27 -19.41 -18.30
N LYS A 666 15.33 -18.79 -17.77
CA LYS A 666 15.78 -17.50 -18.31
C LYS A 666 16.07 -17.73 -19.78
N THR A 667 15.52 -16.86 -20.63
CA THR A 667 16.11 -16.59 -21.93
C THR A 667 17.63 -16.47 -21.72
N PRO A 668 18.47 -17.16 -22.51
CA PRO A 668 19.87 -16.81 -22.55
C PRO A 668 19.88 -15.31 -22.88
N LYS A 669 20.39 -14.50 -21.94
CA LYS A 669 20.72 -13.12 -22.25
C LYS A 669 21.66 -13.22 -23.44
N GLY A 670 21.21 -12.76 -24.60
CA GLY A 670 22.13 -12.46 -25.69
C GLY A 670 23.24 -11.62 -25.09
N GLU A 671 24.45 -12.19 -25.11
CA GLU A 671 25.68 -11.44 -24.92
C GLU A 671 25.71 -10.39 -26.03
N THR A 672 25.28 -9.17 -25.72
CA THR A 672 25.70 -8.00 -26.46
C THR A 672 26.51 -7.13 -25.51
N SER A 673 27.82 -7.34 -25.65
CA SER A 673 28.93 -6.46 -25.29
C SER A 673 28.66 -4.99 -25.50
#